data_AF-A0A7Y6XAW6-F1
#
_entry.id   AF-A0A7Y6XAW6-F1
#
_cell.length_a   1.000
_cell.length_b   1.000
_cell.length_c   1.000
_cell.angle_alpha   90.00
_cell.angle_beta   90.00
_cell.angle_gamma   90.00
#
_symmetry.space_group_name_H-M   'P 1'
#
loop_
_entity.id
_entity.type
_entity.pdbx_description
1 polymer ?
#
loop_
_entity_poly.entity_id
_entity_poly.type
_entity_poly.pdbx_seq_one_letter_code
_entity_poly.pdbx_strand_id
1 'polypeptide(L)'
;MHEQAARGRTVIQRLRLRGAELEPLSARLRLEAVLAGADLLPPGLPPSATVCIRRLMDPKPGVLPVSQQALRPPAAWNEALSSVLREQVARAARPARGVVPAGAEAVLFADPSELLACLASDVSRGLANAHWWWRGLFPNADLARTVVTEWLRAPEYVPSALEFLTRQREVRSVVSLFTVPEARELLTRVLRVHGLSATALDAPARDANDEQPMAAVEPEGPVGAGGAPHATTAPWESWAPEVRTLKDSREHAALLGVALTLRRVPVEARRPEFLPAVGTWRNMEESLSVPSPVAPRAARHEASTEALAVSAPPSLHAESAPDVTAFTAPVEEPAARPPRETAPFEEHVAVPVLIRAEASTASESVGERSHIDGVSRPIEVAPSAESPLSREASPASATEDVSRSPVHTTTPPTPLRELEPPSGRAWGLPFSTRLGGLFYLVNLGLFLELYGDFSMPAHPNLPLSLWDFVTLVGRRLCVDPRPTDPVWKVLALLARRKPGVLPGQDFTPPEAWRIPPAWLRTFRDTQWTWSVVEGRLRVHHAAGFLVLDVPCDGHDVEALMNSELAPYSSVSSFTLSRGDETGPLDTEPLERWLGWLVPFCRARLCRALGVSPDDASALDATLLAHDARLHVTEGHVDVVLFLAQLPLAVRIAGLDRDIGWLPSEGRHLTFHFE
;
A
#
# COMPACT_ATOMS: atom_id res chain seq x y z
N MET A 1 -7.54 -12.75 1.83
CA MET A 1 -7.33 -13.44 3.11
C MET A 1 -8.62 -14.00 3.65
N HIS A 2 -8.65 -15.32 3.84
CA HIS A 2 -9.65 -16.04 4.64
C HIS A 2 -9.95 -15.30 5.96
N GLU A 3 -11.19 -15.34 6.44
CA GLU A 3 -11.63 -14.56 7.62
C GLU A 3 -10.79 -14.76 8.88
N GLN A 4 -10.16 -15.93 9.02
CA GLN A 4 -9.31 -16.29 10.17
C GLN A 4 -7.90 -15.68 10.11
N ALA A 5 -7.48 -15.22 8.93
CA ALA A 5 -6.22 -14.51 8.70
C ALA A 5 -6.46 -13.01 8.43
N ALA A 6 -7.68 -12.51 8.63
CA ALA A 6 -7.98 -11.09 8.43
C ALA A 6 -7.20 -10.22 9.46
N ARG A 7 -6.69 -9.07 8.99
CA ARG A 7 -5.89 -8.15 9.81
C ARG A 7 -6.65 -7.67 11.05
N GLY A 8 -5.91 -7.47 12.15
CA GLY A 8 -6.46 -6.89 13.39
C GLY A 8 -7.48 -7.76 14.11
N ARG A 9 -7.63 -9.03 13.72
CA ARG A 9 -8.56 -9.97 14.37
C ARG A 9 -7.81 -11.02 15.17
N THR A 10 -8.29 -11.27 16.39
CA THR A 10 -7.88 -12.43 17.17
C THR A 10 -8.97 -13.50 17.05
N VAL A 11 -8.57 -14.72 16.68
CA VAL A 11 -9.48 -15.85 16.54
C VAL A 11 -9.08 -16.95 17.51
N ILE A 12 -10.00 -17.32 18.40
CA ILE A 12 -9.85 -18.46 19.30
C ILE A 12 -10.65 -19.63 18.71
N GLN A 13 -9.96 -20.59 18.11
CA GLN A 13 -10.64 -21.74 17.49
C GLN A 13 -11.32 -22.67 18.49
N ARG A 14 -10.66 -22.91 19.64
CA ARG A 14 -11.17 -23.81 20.67
C ARG A 14 -10.82 -23.29 22.05
N LEU A 15 -11.85 -22.96 22.81
CA LEU A 15 -11.76 -22.69 24.24
C LEU A 15 -12.16 -23.95 25.01
N ARG A 16 -11.36 -24.37 25.99
CA ARG A 16 -11.69 -25.46 26.90
C ARG A 16 -11.83 -24.91 28.31
N LEU A 17 -13.03 -25.04 28.86
CA LEU A 17 -13.34 -24.62 30.23
C LEU A 17 -13.50 -25.86 31.11
N ARG A 18 -13.01 -25.79 32.35
CA ARG A 18 -13.27 -26.78 33.40
C ARG A 18 -14.05 -26.12 34.52
N GLY A 19 -15.29 -26.54 34.74
CA GLY A 19 -16.16 -26.08 35.81
C GLY A 19 -17.34 -27.02 35.98
N ALA A 20 -17.69 -27.37 37.22
CA ALA A 20 -18.65 -28.43 37.52
C ALA A 20 -20.12 -28.02 37.30
N GLU A 21 -20.44 -26.72 37.32
CA GLU A 21 -21.83 -26.21 37.39
C GLU A 21 -22.18 -25.16 36.32
N LEU A 22 -21.43 -25.10 35.21
CA LEU A 22 -21.64 -24.09 34.18
C LEU A 22 -22.45 -24.62 33.00
N GLU A 23 -23.56 -23.96 32.69
CA GLU A 23 -24.31 -24.20 31.44
C GLU A 23 -23.46 -23.79 30.22
N PRO A 24 -23.23 -24.67 29.22
CA PRO A 24 -22.26 -24.43 28.15
C PRO A 24 -22.50 -23.18 27.31
N LEU A 25 -23.75 -22.89 26.93
CA LEU A 25 -24.09 -21.75 26.07
C LEU A 25 -23.90 -20.43 26.81
N SER A 26 -24.42 -20.34 28.04
CA SER A 26 -24.25 -19.19 28.92
C SER A 26 -22.78 -18.91 29.23
N ALA A 27 -21.98 -19.94 29.49
CA ALA A 27 -20.54 -19.80 29.72
C ALA A 27 -19.81 -19.30 28.47
N ARG A 28 -20.19 -19.80 27.28
CA ARG A 28 -19.63 -19.35 26.00
C ARG A 28 -19.91 -17.86 25.77
N LEU A 29 -21.16 -17.42 25.85
CA LEU A 29 -21.53 -16.02 25.60
C LEU A 29 -20.84 -15.04 26.57
N ARG A 30 -20.73 -15.42 27.85
CA ARG A 30 -20.03 -14.61 28.85
C ARG A 30 -18.54 -14.53 28.58
N LEU A 31 -17.89 -15.64 28.23
CA LEU A 31 -16.47 -15.65 27.90
C LEU A 31 -16.17 -14.92 26.60
N GLU A 32 -17.03 -15.03 25.58
CA GLU A 32 -16.93 -14.22 24.36
C GLU A 32 -16.99 -12.72 24.69
N ALA A 33 -17.92 -12.28 25.55
CA ALA A 33 -18.02 -10.88 25.97
C ALA A 33 -16.79 -10.41 26.77
N VAL A 34 -16.31 -11.21 27.73
CA VAL A 34 -15.14 -10.85 28.55
C VAL A 34 -13.86 -10.83 27.71
N LEU A 35 -13.65 -11.83 26.85
CA LEU A 35 -12.44 -11.93 26.02
C LEU A 35 -12.43 -10.90 24.88
N ALA A 36 -13.60 -10.46 24.40
CA ALA A 36 -13.68 -9.34 23.46
C ALA A 36 -13.16 -8.03 24.07
N GLY A 37 -13.22 -7.89 25.41
CA GLY A 37 -12.65 -6.77 26.14
C GLY A 37 -11.21 -6.97 26.64
N ALA A 38 -10.57 -8.10 26.30
CA ALA A 38 -9.20 -8.40 26.71
C ALA A 38 -8.16 -7.81 25.73
N ASP A 39 -6.99 -7.46 26.25
CA ASP A 39 -5.87 -7.05 25.40
C ASP A 39 -5.12 -8.29 24.88
N LEU A 40 -5.56 -8.77 23.73
CA LEU A 40 -5.01 -9.95 23.06
C LEU A 40 -3.90 -9.60 22.08
N LEU A 41 -3.52 -8.32 21.96
CA LEU A 41 -2.46 -7.85 21.07
C LEU A 41 -1.15 -7.73 21.87
N PRO A 42 -0.16 -8.60 21.61
CA PRO A 42 1.13 -8.53 22.29
C PRO A 42 1.82 -7.20 21.94
N PRO A 43 2.27 -6.41 22.94
CA PRO A 43 2.95 -5.15 22.66
C PRO A 43 4.28 -5.41 21.93
N GLY A 44 4.53 -4.67 20.85
CA GLY A 44 5.76 -4.74 20.06
C GLY A 44 5.75 -5.72 18.89
N LEU A 45 4.62 -6.38 18.60
CA LEU A 45 4.42 -7.05 17.32
C LEU A 45 4.17 -6.04 16.19
N PRO A 46 4.68 -6.29 14.97
CA PRO A 46 4.20 -5.57 13.80
C PRO A 46 2.68 -5.73 13.69
N PRO A 47 1.91 -4.64 13.50
CA PRO A 47 0.46 -4.71 13.36
C PRO A 47 -0.02 -5.57 12.18
N SER A 48 0.81 -5.70 11.15
CA SER A 48 0.59 -6.55 9.98
C SER A 48 0.96 -8.04 10.19
N ALA A 49 1.58 -8.39 11.32
CA ALA A 49 2.03 -9.75 11.58
C ALA A 49 0.88 -10.70 11.92
N THR A 50 1.07 -11.98 11.59
CA THR A 50 0.16 -13.07 11.99
C THR A 50 0.87 -14.00 12.95
N VAL A 51 0.30 -14.20 14.14
CA VAL A 51 0.80 -15.13 15.15
C VAL A 51 -0.18 -16.28 15.34
N CYS A 52 0.31 -17.49 15.12
CA CYS A 52 -0.42 -18.71 15.46
C CYS A 52 0.11 -19.23 16.80
N ILE A 53 -0.76 -19.35 17.80
CA ILE A 53 -0.42 -19.97 19.09
C ILE A 53 -1.18 -21.29 19.18
N ARG A 54 -0.44 -22.39 19.34
CA ARG A 54 -1.00 -23.75 19.37
C ARG A 54 -1.88 -23.97 20.59
N ARG A 55 -1.39 -23.52 21.75
CA ARG A 55 -2.07 -23.65 23.03
C ARG A 55 -1.66 -22.51 23.95
N LEU A 56 -2.67 -21.86 24.52
CA LEU A 56 -2.49 -20.88 25.59
C LEU A 56 -3.23 -21.39 26.83
N MET A 57 -2.50 -21.58 27.92
CA MET A 57 -3.11 -21.92 29.21
C MET A 57 -3.63 -20.64 29.88
N ASP A 58 -4.67 -20.77 30.70
CA ASP A 58 -5.15 -19.65 31.52
C ASP A 58 -3.98 -19.14 32.39
N PRO A 59 -3.51 -17.89 32.17
CA PRO A 59 -2.34 -17.36 32.86
C PRO A 59 -2.61 -17.12 34.35
N LYS A 60 -3.90 -17.01 34.74
CA LYS A 60 -4.29 -16.80 36.13
C LYS A 60 -5.63 -17.52 36.43
N PRO A 61 -5.57 -18.84 36.64
CA PRO A 61 -6.76 -19.67 36.85
C PRO A 61 -7.70 -19.16 37.95
N GLY A 62 -9.00 -19.19 37.68
CA GLY A 62 -10.04 -18.82 38.64
C GLY A 62 -10.31 -17.33 38.79
N VAL A 63 -9.55 -16.47 38.09
CA VAL A 63 -9.73 -15.01 38.15
C VAL A 63 -10.77 -14.50 37.15
N LEU A 64 -10.94 -15.18 36.02
CA LEU A 64 -11.95 -14.78 35.03
C LEU A 64 -13.37 -14.94 35.59
N PRO A 65 -14.23 -13.91 35.47
CA PRO A 65 -15.62 -13.97 35.92
C PRO A 65 -16.46 -14.77 34.93
N VAL A 66 -16.50 -16.10 35.09
CA VAL A 66 -17.29 -16.98 34.19
C VAL A 66 -18.76 -17.09 34.64
N SER A 67 -19.01 -16.93 35.95
CA SER A 67 -20.35 -17.02 36.54
C SER A 67 -21.10 -15.68 36.56
N GLN A 68 -20.41 -14.57 36.34
CA GLN A 68 -20.95 -13.21 36.37
C GLN A 68 -20.83 -12.56 34.99
N GLN A 69 -21.72 -11.63 34.68
CA GLN A 69 -21.66 -10.89 33.44
C GLN A 69 -20.66 -9.73 33.58
N ALA A 70 -19.55 -9.82 32.86
CA ALA A 70 -18.53 -8.77 32.80
C ALA A 70 -18.18 -8.47 31.35
N LEU A 71 -17.82 -7.22 31.07
CA LEU A 71 -17.45 -6.77 29.72
C LEU A 71 -15.93 -6.73 29.49
N ARG A 72 -15.13 -6.84 30.56
CA ARG A 72 -13.67 -6.81 30.51
C ARG A 72 -13.08 -7.75 31.55
N PRO A 73 -11.90 -8.34 31.29
CA PRO A 73 -11.22 -9.15 32.29
C PRO A 73 -10.65 -8.26 33.41
N PRO A 74 -10.43 -8.81 34.62
CA PRO A 74 -9.71 -8.11 35.66
C PRO A 74 -8.29 -7.72 35.22
N ALA A 75 -7.82 -6.53 35.62
CA ALA A 75 -6.51 -5.99 35.21
C ALA A 75 -5.37 -6.98 35.47
N ALA A 76 -5.37 -7.62 36.64
CA ALA A 76 -4.34 -8.59 37.01
C ALA A 76 -4.36 -9.89 36.19
N TRP A 77 -5.48 -10.23 35.55
CA TRP A 77 -5.53 -11.31 34.57
C TRP A 77 -5.01 -10.83 33.22
N ASN A 78 -5.38 -9.61 32.81
CA ASN A 78 -4.93 -9.00 31.56
C ASN A 78 -3.41 -8.81 31.52
N GLU A 79 -2.80 -8.30 32.60
CA GLU A 79 -1.33 -8.19 32.72
C GLU A 79 -0.63 -9.54 32.60
N ALA A 80 -1.17 -10.57 33.25
CA ALA A 80 -0.62 -11.93 33.18
C ALA A 80 -0.74 -12.50 31.76
N LEU A 81 -1.88 -12.29 31.10
CA LEU A 81 -2.10 -12.64 29.69
C LEU A 81 -1.09 -11.94 28.78
N SER A 82 -0.95 -10.61 28.86
CA SER A 82 -0.01 -9.84 28.05
C SER A 82 1.43 -10.30 28.26
N SER A 83 1.80 -10.68 29.49
CA SER A 83 3.14 -11.24 29.79
C SER A 83 3.37 -12.59 29.11
N VAL A 84 2.41 -13.54 29.22
CA VAL A 84 2.53 -14.85 28.58
C VAL A 84 2.53 -14.73 27.06
N LEU A 85 1.69 -13.86 26.50
CA LEU A 85 1.67 -13.59 25.07
C LEU A 85 3.02 -13.04 24.57
N ARG A 86 3.61 -12.09 25.30
CA ARG A 86 4.94 -11.55 24.99
C ARG A 86 6.02 -12.63 25.00
N GLU A 87 6.00 -13.52 25.98
CA GLU A 87 6.93 -14.65 26.06
C GLU A 87 6.76 -15.64 24.90
N GLN A 88 5.51 -15.96 24.54
CA GLN A 88 5.22 -16.86 23.42
C GLN A 88 5.65 -16.25 22.08
N VAL A 89 5.39 -14.96 21.87
CA VAL A 89 5.84 -14.24 20.67
C VAL A 89 7.36 -14.19 20.58
N ALA A 90 8.05 -13.93 21.70
CA ALA A 90 9.51 -13.91 21.74
C ALA A 90 10.13 -15.26 21.38
N ARG A 91 9.44 -16.37 21.70
CA ARG A 91 9.85 -17.74 21.37
C ARG A 91 9.26 -18.27 20.07
N ALA A 92 8.44 -17.49 19.38
CA ALA A 92 7.73 -17.95 18.19
C ALA A 92 8.72 -18.33 17.08
N ALA A 93 8.53 -19.52 16.51
CA ALA A 93 9.29 -19.96 15.36
C ALA A 93 8.88 -19.12 14.13
N ARG A 94 9.86 -18.81 13.28
CA ARG A 94 9.64 -18.06 12.03
C ARG A 94 9.93 -18.98 10.86
N PRO A 95 8.91 -19.49 10.15
CA PRO A 95 9.11 -20.41 9.02
C PRO A 95 10.04 -19.82 7.96
N ALA A 96 9.95 -18.50 7.77
CA ALA A 96 10.80 -17.76 6.85
C ALA A 96 12.31 -17.75 7.20
N ARG A 97 12.67 -18.07 8.44
CA ARG A 97 14.06 -18.06 8.92
C ARG A 97 14.67 -19.46 9.09
N GLY A 98 13.93 -20.51 8.73
CA GLY A 98 14.42 -21.88 8.79
C GLY A 98 13.37 -22.88 9.26
N VAL A 99 13.83 -24.11 9.48
CA VAL A 99 12.95 -25.23 9.87
C VAL A 99 12.30 -24.96 11.23
N VAL A 100 10.98 -25.11 11.28
CA VAL A 100 10.20 -24.98 12.52
C VAL A 100 10.29 -26.28 13.33
N PRO A 101 10.74 -26.24 14.60
CA PRO A 101 10.74 -27.43 15.45
C PRO A 101 9.33 -27.97 15.68
N ALA A 102 9.18 -29.29 15.76
CA ALA A 102 7.87 -29.92 16.01
C ALA A 102 7.23 -29.53 17.36
N GLY A 103 8.06 -29.11 18.33
CA GLY A 103 7.64 -28.59 19.64
C GLY A 103 7.34 -27.09 19.67
N ALA A 104 7.33 -26.41 18.52
CA ALA A 104 7.00 -24.98 18.47
C ALA A 104 5.53 -24.75 18.87
N GLU A 105 5.34 -24.05 19.98
CA GLU A 105 4.02 -23.67 20.51
C GLU A 105 3.48 -22.37 19.88
N ALA A 106 4.35 -21.59 19.24
CA ALA A 106 3.98 -20.37 18.53
C ALA A 106 4.73 -20.26 17.20
N VAL A 107 4.05 -19.76 16.18
CA VAL A 107 4.58 -19.48 14.84
C VAL A 107 4.23 -18.04 14.46
N LEU A 108 5.21 -17.31 13.94
CA LEU A 108 5.08 -15.90 13.60
C LEU A 108 5.41 -15.69 12.12
N PHE A 109 4.48 -15.06 11.40
CA PHE A 109 4.67 -14.52 10.07
C PHE A 109 4.75 -12.99 10.16
N ALA A 110 5.78 -12.40 9.57
CA ALA A 110 6.02 -10.96 9.67
C ALA A 110 4.92 -10.11 9.04
N ASP A 111 4.36 -10.57 7.91
CA ASP A 111 3.29 -9.90 7.17
C ASP A 111 2.51 -10.94 6.31
N PRO A 112 1.44 -10.53 5.62
CA PRO A 112 0.70 -11.41 4.71
C PRO A 112 1.52 -11.96 3.53
N SER A 113 2.51 -11.22 3.02
CA SER A 113 3.37 -11.71 1.93
C SER A 113 4.22 -12.89 2.38
N GLU A 114 4.78 -12.82 3.59
CA GLU A 114 5.55 -13.91 4.20
C GLU A 114 4.67 -15.13 4.47
N LEU A 115 3.45 -14.92 4.98
CA LEU A 115 2.47 -16.00 5.18
C LEU A 115 2.15 -16.72 3.87
N LEU A 116 1.82 -15.97 2.82
CA LEU A 116 1.47 -16.51 1.50
C LEU A 116 2.66 -17.23 0.85
N ALA A 117 3.87 -16.70 1.00
CA ALA A 117 5.08 -17.35 0.51
C ALA A 117 5.38 -18.65 1.26
N CYS A 118 5.28 -18.65 2.59
CA CYS A 118 5.51 -19.85 3.41
C CYS A 118 4.46 -20.94 3.13
N LEU A 119 3.18 -20.57 2.97
CA LEU A 119 2.14 -21.52 2.60
C LEU A 119 2.44 -22.16 1.25
N ALA A 120 2.78 -21.35 0.23
CA ALA A 120 3.08 -21.84 -1.10
C ALA A 120 4.34 -22.74 -1.12
N SER A 121 5.38 -22.37 -0.37
CA SER A 121 6.57 -23.19 -0.16
C SER A 121 6.23 -24.55 0.44
N ASP A 122 5.51 -24.58 1.57
CA ASP A 122 5.15 -25.82 2.26
C ASP A 122 4.24 -26.72 1.41
N VAL A 123 3.34 -26.14 0.62
CA VAL A 123 2.51 -26.88 -0.33
C VAL A 123 3.37 -27.49 -1.43
N SER A 124 4.29 -26.73 -2.03
CA SER A 124 5.18 -27.23 -3.08
C SER A 124 6.10 -28.37 -2.62
N ARG A 125 6.38 -28.42 -1.31
CA ARG A 125 7.18 -29.48 -0.66
C ARG A 125 6.34 -30.65 -0.14
N GLY A 126 5.01 -30.57 -0.19
CA GLY A 126 4.11 -31.55 0.42
C GLY A 126 4.12 -31.56 1.96
N LEU A 127 4.66 -30.52 2.61
CA LEU A 127 4.78 -30.41 4.06
C LEU A 127 3.60 -29.69 4.71
N ALA A 128 2.78 -28.97 3.94
CA ALA A 128 1.73 -28.12 4.48
C ALA A 128 0.73 -28.88 5.38
N ASN A 129 0.37 -30.11 5.01
CA ASN A 129 -0.54 -30.93 5.82
C ASN A 129 0.08 -31.42 7.13
N ALA A 130 1.40 -31.45 7.28
CA ALA A 130 2.08 -31.88 8.51
C ALA A 130 2.12 -30.76 9.57
N HIS A 131 2.09 -29.51 9.13
CA HIS A 131 2.22 -28.35 10.00
C HIS A 131 0.86 -27.95 10.62
N TRP A 132 0.81 -27.89 11.95
CA TRP A 132 -0.44 -27.69 12.68
C TRP A 132 -1.06 -26.30 12.45
N TRP A 133 -0.25 -25.28 12.20
CA TRP A 133 -0.72 -23.90 12.03
C TRP A 133 -1.50 -23.70 10.73
N TRP A 134 -1.20 -24.45 9.66
CA TRP A 134 -1.98 -24.39 8.42
C TRP A 134 -3.38 -24.94 8.59
N ARG A 135 -3.54 -26.03 9.35
CA ARG A 135 -4.87 -26.56 9.72
C ARG A 135 -5.66 -25.57 10.60
N GLY A 136 -4.94 -24.79 11.40
CA GLY A 136 -5.51 -23.70 12.19
C GLY A 136 -5.93 -22.51 11.32
N LEU A 137 -5.12 -22.09 10.34
CA LEU A 137 -5.46 -20.94 9.49
C LEU A 137 -6.49 -21.27 8.40
N PHE A 138 -6.48 -22.51 7.91
CA PHE A 138 -7.30 -22.99 6.80
C PHE A 138 -7.95 -24.33 7.15
N PRO A 139 -8.95 -24.34 8.04
CA PRO A 139 -9.60 -25.58 8.47
C PRO A 139 -10.39 -26.23 7.31
N ASN A 140 -10.21 -27.54 7.13
CA ASN A 140 -10.88 -28.36 6.11
C ASN A 140 -10.68 -27.88 4.66
N ALA A 141 -9.60 -27.15 4.39
CA ALA A 141 -9.31 -26.63 3.06
C ALA A 141 -8.33 -27.53 2.28
N ASP A 142 -8.51 -27.60 0.97
CA ASP A 142 -7.45 -28.05 0.07
C ASP A 142 -6.38 -26.95 -0.02
N LEU A 143 -5.25 -27.17 0.65
CA LEU A 143 -4.19 -26.17 0.77
C LEU A 143 -3.58 -25.80 -0.60
N ALA A 144 -3.55 -26.72 -1.57
CA ALA A 144 -3.01 -26.42 -2.90
C ALA A 144 -3.92 -25.44 -3.65
N ARG A 145 -5.24 -25.67 -3.62
CA ARG A 145 -6.22 -24.73 -4.17
C ARG A 145 -6.32 -23.44 -3.36
N THR A 146 -6.05 -23.50 -2.06
CA THR A 146 -6.03 -22.33 -1.18
C THR A 146 -4.92 -21.35 -1.56
N VAL A 147 -3.72 -21.84 -1.91
CA VAL A 147 -2.60 -21.00 -2.39
C VAL A 147 -3.05 -20.18 -3.59
N VAL A 148 -3.59 -20.83 -4.63
CA VAL A 148 -4.04 -20.17 -5.85
C VAL A 148 -5.14 -19.14 -5.54
N THR A 149 -6.12 -19.55 -4.72
CA THR A 149 -7.26 -18.70 -4.35
C THR A 149 -6.82 -17.45 -3.58
N GLU A 150 -5.93 -17.59 -2.60
CA GLU A 150 -5.48 -16.47 -1.79
C GLU A 150 -4.53 -15.53 -2.54
N TRP A 151 -3.67 -16.04 -3.42
CA TRP A 151 -2.83 -15.20 -4.28
C TRP A 151 -3.67 -14.41 -5.29
N LEU A 152 -4.71 -15.02 -5.87
CA LEU A 152 -5.66 -14.32 -6.74
C LEU A 152 -6.53 -13.31 -5.98
N ARG A 153 -6.83 -13.58 -4.71
CA ARG A 153 -7.65 -12.70 -3.85
C ARG A 153 -6.86 -11.49 -3.33
N ALA A 154 -5.57 -11.66 -3.09
CA ALA A 154 -4.71 -10.61 -2.54
C ALA A 154 -3.44 -10.44 -3.40
N PRO A 155 -3.60 -10.03 -4.67
CA PRO A 155 -2.49 -9.91 -5.63
C PRO A 155 -1.44 -8.85 -5.21
N GLU A 156 -1.80 -7.88 -4.36
CA GLU A 156 -0.88 -6.88 -3.81
C GLU A 156 0.35 -7.48 -3.11
N TYR A 157 0.21 -8.67 -2.52
CA TYR A 157 1.30 -9.32 -1.79
C TYR A 157 2.18 -10.21 -2.66
N VAL A 158 1.75 -10.51 -3.88
CA VAL A 158 2.39 -11.50 -4.77
C VAL A 158 3.81 -11.09 -5.14
N PRO A 159 4.11 -9.83 -5.54
CA PRO A 159 5.49 -9.42 -5.83
C PRO A 159 6.43 -9.61 -4.64
N SER A 160 5.99 -9.25 -3.44
CA SER A 160 6.78 -9.43 -2.21
C SER A 160 6.96 -10.90 -1.84
N ALA A 161 5.93 -11.74 -2.03
CA ALA A 161 6.02 -13.18 -1.82
C ALA A 161 6.98 -13.85 -2.83
N LEU A 162 6.95 -13.47 -4.11
CA LEU A 162 7.84 -13.99 -5.14
C LEU A 162 9.30 -13.56 -4.93
N GLU A 163 9.54 -12.31 -4.52
CA GLU A 163 10.88 -11.85 -4.12
C GLU A 163 11.41 -12.68 -2.95
N PHE A 164 10.57 -12.96 -1.94
CA PHE A 164 10.93 -13.83 -0.82
C PHE A 164 11.32 -15.24 -1.28
N LEU A 165 10.48 -15.88 -2.11
CA LEU A 165 10.71 -17.23 -2.64
C LEU A 165 11.94 -17.31 -3.55
N THR A 166 12.23 -16.23 -4.27
CA THR A 166 13.43 -16.11 -5.12
C THR A 166 14.69 -16.14 -4.26
N ARG A 167 14.71 -15.42 -3.14
CA ARG A 167 15.85 -15.45 -2.19
C ARG A 167 16.06 -16.84 -1.57
N GLN A 168 14.98 -17.58 -1.33
CA GLN A 168 15.05 -18.96 -0.83
C GLN A 168 15.34 -20.00 -1.91
N ARG A 169 15.41 -19.59 -3.19
CA ARG A 169 15.60 -20.47 -4.36
C ARG A 169 14.49 -21.52 -4.55
N GLU A 170 13.27 -21.18 -4.14
CA GLU A 170 12.10 -22.08 -4.18
C GLU A 170 11.07 -21.66 -5.25
N VAL A 171 11.32 -20.53 -5.93
CA VAL A 171 10.36 -19.90 -6.84
C VAL A 171 9.89 -20.82 -7.96
N ARG A 172 10.74 -21.68 -8.53
CA ARG A 172 10.36 -22.61 -9.62
C ARG A 172 9.27 -23.58 -9.18
N SER A 173 9.46 -24.21 -8.01
CA SER A 173 8.51 -25.18 -7.45
C SER A 173 7.19 -24.52 -7.11
N VAL A 174 7.22 -23.31 -6.55
CA VAL A 174 5.99 -22.60 -6.19
C VAL A 174 5.23 -22.12 -7.42
N VAL A 175 5.90 -21.51 -8.39
CA VAL A 175 5.26 -21.01 -9.60
C VAL A 175 4.63 -22.16 -10.41
N SER A 176 5.22 -23.36 -10.36
CA SER A 176 4.64 -24.56 -10.97
C SER A 176 3.35 -25.08 -10.32
N LEU A 177 2.95 -24.56 -9.15
CA LEU A 177 1.64 -24.85 -8.55
C LEU A 177 0.48 -24.20 -9.34
N PHE A 178 0.78 -23.16 -10.12
CA PHE A 178 -0.19 -22.46 -10.93
C PHE A 178 -0.23 -23.08 -12.31
N THR A 179 -1.43 -23.27 -12.84
CA THR A 179 -1.61 -23.57 -14.27
C THR A 179 -1.29 -22.33 -15.10
N VAL A 180 -0.97 -22.53 -16.38
CA VAL A 180 -0.67 -21.41 -17.30
C VAL A 180 -1.79 -20.34 -17.33
N PRO A 181 -3.10 -20.70 -17.39
CA PRO A 181 -4.17 -19.71 -17.29
C PRO A 181 -4.24 -18.99 -15.93
N GLU A 182 -4.00 -19.71 -14.82
CA GLU A 182 -3.98 -19.12 -13.48
C GLU A 182 -2.82 -18.13 -13.32
N ALA A 183 -1.63 -18.44 -13.87
CA ALA A 183 -0.48 -17.54 -13.85
C ALA A 183 -0.73 -16.25 -14.66
N ARG A 184 -1.39 -16.37 -15.82
CA ARG A 184 -1.79 -15.22 -16.65
C ARG A 184 -2.83 -14.34 -15.95
N GLU A 185 -3.84 -14.96 -15.33
CA GLU A 185 -4.85 -14.24 -14.54
C GLU A 185 -4.21 -13.54 -13.35
N LEU A 186 -3.29 -14.22 -12.65
CA LEU A 186 -2.57 -13.63 -11.53
C LEU A 186 -1.72 -12.43 -11.96
N LEU A 187 -0.98 -12.53 -13.07
CA LEU A 187 -0.24 -11.41 -13.65
C LEU A 187 -1.16 -10.23 -13.95
N THR A 188 -2.32 -10.48 -14.57
CA THR A 188 -3.32 -9.44 -14.87
C THR A 188 -3.80 -8.73 -13.61
N ARG A 189 -4.05 -9.47 -12.52
CA ARG A 189 -4.46 -8.89 -11.22
C ARG A 189 -3.35 -8.09 -10.56
N VAL A 190 -2.11 -8.58 -10.61
CA VAL A 190 -0.94 -7.85 -10.11
C VAL A 190 -0.81 -6.51 -10.84
N LEU A 191 -0.82 -6.52 -12.18
CA LEU A 191 -0.76 -5.28 -12.97
C LEU A 191 -1.86 -4.29 -12.57
N ARG A 192 -3.11 -4.75 -12.47
CA ARG A 192 -4.25 -3.92 -12.09
C ARG A 192 -4.07 -3.24 -10.73
N VAL A 193 -3.65 -3.98 -9.71
CA VAL A 193 -3.43 -3.44 -8.35
C VAL A 193 -2.24 -2.49 -8.29
N HIS A 194 -1.28 -2.65 -9.20
CA HIS A 194 -0.18 -1.71 -9.39
C HIS A 194 -0.52 -0.54 -10.31
N GLY A 195 -1.77 -0.40 -10.78
CA GLY A 195 -2.20 0.70 -11.64
C GLY A 195 -1.78 0.59 -13.09
N LEU A 196 -1.31 -0.58 -13.51
CA LEU A 196 -0.83 -0.85 -14.85
C LEU A 196 -1.90 -1.53 -15.69
N SER A 197 -2.05 -1.11 -16.93
CA SER A 197 -3.02 -1.73 -17.84
C SER A 197 -2.47 -3.06 -18.38
N ALA A 198 -3.21 -4.15 -18.16
CA ALA A 198 -2.89 -5.43 -18.77
C ALA A 198 -2.96 -5.40 -20.31
N THR A 199 -3.77 -4.50 -20.89
CA THR A 199 -3.82 -4.32 -22.35
C THR A 199 -2.52 -3.79 -22.93
N ALA A 200 -1.65 -3.18 -22.12
CA ALA A 200 -0.33 -2.74 -22.56
C ALA A 200 0.59 -3.92 -22.92
N LEU A 201 0.29 -5.14 -22.45
CA LEU A 201 0.97 -6.37 -22.86
C LEU A 201 0.65 -6.77 -24.30
N ASP A 202 -0.43 -6.24 -24.88
CA ASP A 202 -0.84 -6.57 -26.25
C ASP A 202 -0.52 -5.42 -27.23
N ALA A 203 0.03 -4.31 -26.72
CA ALA A 203 0.45 -3.17 -27.53
C ALA A 203 1.75 -3.49 -28.30
N PRO A 204 1.90 -3.02 -29.55
CA PRO A 204 3.17 -3.13 -30.26
C PRO A 204 4.23 -2.33 -29.50
N ALA A 205 5.41 -2.93 -29.29
CA ALA A 205 6.55 -2.19 -28.76
C ALA A 205 6.87 -1.04 -29.71
N ARG A 206 6.86 0.19 -29.19
CA ARG A 206 7.39 1.33 -29.92
C ARG A 206 8.91 1.21 -29.86
N ASP A 207 9.56 1.22 -31.01
CA ASP A 207 11.01 1.34 -31.06
C ASP A 207 11.39 2.68 -30.42
N ALA A 208 12.26 2.64 -29.42
CA ALA A 208 12.75 3.82 -28.69
C ALA A 208 13.59 4.79 -29.56
N ASN A 209 13.53 4.64 -30.89
CA ASN A 209 14.26 5.41 -31.87
C ASN A 209 13.36 6.33 -32.70
N ASP A 210 12.06 6.41 -32.40
CA ASP A 210 11.07 7.06 -33.26
C ASP A 210 10.45 8.36 -32.69
N GLU A 211 11.09 9.00 -31.72
CA GLU A 211 10.77 10.39 -31.29
C GLU A 211 11.86 11.38 -31.73
N GLN A 212 11.88 11.66 -33.06
CA GLN A 212 12.12 12.94 -33.83
C GLN A 212 13.23 13.96 -33.43
N PRO A 213 13.85 14.72 -34.38
CA PRO A 213 13.16 15.43 -35.49
C PRO A 213 13.89 15.52 -36.86
N MET A 214 13.19 16.12 -37.83
CA MET A 214 13.72 16.59 -39.12
C MET A 214 15.09 17.29 -39.00
N ALA A 215 16.10 16.74 -39.69
CA ALA A 215 17.05 17.49 -40.50
C ALA A 215 17.79 16.49 -41.40
N ALA A 216 17.63 16.63 -42.72
CA ALA A 216 18.39 15.88 -43.70
C ALA A 216 19.86 16.31 -43.66
N VAL A 217 20.74 15.41 -43.22
CA VAL A 217 22.18 15.46 -43.51
C VAL A 217 22.62 14.04 -43.85
N GLU A 218 22.93 13.81 -45.12
CA GLU A 218 23.62 12.60 -45.57
C GLU A 218 25.04 12.56 -44.98
N PRO A 219 25.53 11.36 -44.63
CA PRO A 219 26.88 11.02 -45.04
C PRO A 219 26.91 9.64 -45.73
N GLU A 220 27.42 9.63 -46.96
CA GLU A 220 27.89 8.42 -47.63
C GLU A 220 29.14 7.87 -46.90
N GLY A 221 29.12 6.57 -46.56
CA GLY A 221 30.27 5.82 -46.05
C GLY A 221 29.93 4.34 -45.85
N PRO A 222 30.87 3.40 -46.15
CA PRO A 222 30.52 2.09 -46.67
C PRO A 222 30.06 1.07 -45.61
N VAL A 223 29.12 0.26 -46.06
CA VAL A 223 28.49 -0.88 -45.40
C VAL A 223 29.54 -1.86 -44.84
N GLY A 224 29.71 -1.82 -43.52
CA GLY A 224 30.35 -2.88 -42.74
C GLY A 224 29.30 -3.92 -42.33
N ALA A 225 29.31 -5.07 -43.00
CA ALA A 225 28.57 -6.25 -42.57
C ALA A 225 29.02 -6.69 -41.17
N GLY A 226 28.11 -6.74 -40.20
CA GLY A 226 28.43 -7.22 -38.86
C GLY A 226 27.43 -6.80 -37.79
N GLY A 227 26.20 -7.31 -37.86
CA GLY A 227 25.23 -7.15 -36.79
C GLY A 227 24.07 -8.11 -37.01
N ALA A 228 24.21 -9.34 -36.53
CA ALA A 228 23.06 -10.20 -36.31
C ALA A 228 22.02 -9.42 -35.49
N PRO A 229 20.70 -9.57 -35.75
CA PRO A 229 19.69 -8.93 -34.91
C PRO A 229 19.93 -9.36 -33.47
N HIS A 230 20.02 -8.38 -32.57
CA HIS A 230 20.29 -8.60 -31.15
C HIS A 230 19.39 -9.72 -30.65
N ALA A 231 20.01 -10.75 -30.06
CA ALA A 231 19.27 -11.81 -29.40
C ALA A 231 18.25 -11.19 -28.44
N THR A 232 17.00 -11.56 -28.66
CA THR A 232 15.76 -11.20 -27.98
C THR A 232 15.83 -11.46 -26.48
N THR A 233 16.48 -10.53 -25.76
CA THR A 233 16.68 -10.57 -24.31
C THR A 233 15.38 -10.21 -23.61
N ALA A 234 15.09 -10.88 -22.48
CA ALA A 234 13.92 -10.58 -21.69
C ALA A 234 14.02 -9.13 -21.13
N PRO A 235 12.93 -8.34 -21.12
CA PRO A 235 12.99 -6.93 -20.70
C PRO A 235 13.48 -6.72 -19.26
N TRP A 236 13.33 -7.72 -18.40
CA TRP A 236 13.71 -7.69 -16.99
C TRP A 236 15.08 -8.32 -16.70
N GLU A 237 15.85 -8.69 -17.71
CA GLU A 237 17.08 -9.49 -17.56
C GLU A 237 18.12 -8.87 -16.61
N SER A 238 18.25 -7.54 -16.63
CA SER A 238 19.17 -6.79 -15.77
C SER A 238 18.75 -6.78 -14.29
N TRP A 239 17.47 -6.97 -14.00
CA TRP A 239 16.90 -6.83 -12.65
C TRP A 239 16.38 -8.15 -12.07
N ALA A 240 16.06 -9.13 -12.90
CA ALA A 240 15.50 -10.43 -12.54
C ALA A 240 16.11 -11.59 -13.36
N PRO A 241 17.45 -11.80 -13.30
CA PRO A 241 18.11 -12.89 -14.02
C PRO A 241 17.65 -14.30 -13.57
N GLU A 242 17.07 -14.42 -12.37
CA GLU A 242 16.57 -15.69 -11.83
C GLU A 242 15.42 -16.27 -12.66
N VAL A 243 14.73 -15.44 -13.44
CA VAL A 243 13.66 -15.86 -14.35
C VAL A 243 14.15 -16.84 -15.41
N ARG A 244 15.46 -16.84 -15.73
CA ARG A 244 16.08 -17.82 -16.64
C ARG A 244 15.92 -19.28 -16.18
N THR A 245 15.55 -19.51 -14.92
CA THR A 245 15.26 -20.85 -14.39
C THR A 245 13.91 -21.41 -14.87
N LEU A 246 13.02 -20.56 -15.41
CA LEU A 246 11.68 -20.88 -15.88
C LEU A 246 11.57 -20.99 -17.41
N LYS A 247 12.58 -21.57 -18.08
CA LYS A 247 12.61 -21.66 -19.55
C LYS A 247 11.43 -22.41 -20.15
N ASP A 248 10.82 -23.30 -19.37
CA ASP A 248 9.77 -24.21 -19.83
C ASP A 248 8.40 -23.51 -19.96
N SER A 249 8.24 -22.29 -19.44
CA SER A 249 6.96 -21.58 -19.53
C SER A 249 7.10 -20.05 -19.52
N ARG A 250 6.77 -19.42 -20.65
CA ARG A 250 6.83 -17.96 -20.81
C ARG A 250 5.85 -17.21 -19.91
N GLU A 251 4.67 -17.76 -19.62
CA GLU A 251 3.68 -17.09 -18.75
C GLU A 251 4.14 -17.06 -17.29
N HIS A 252 4.71 -18.16 -16.80
CA HIS A 252 5.33 -18.22 -15.49
C HIS A 252 6.55 -17.29 -15.39
N ALA A 253 7.35 -17.24 -16.44
CA ALA A 253 8.48 -16.32 -16.54
C ALA A 253 8.04 -14.85 -16.59
N ALA A 254 6.96 -14.52 -17.31
CA ALA A 254 6.40 -13.17 -17.38
C ALA A 254 5.83 -12.73 -16.03
N LEU A 255 5.06 -13.60 -15.35
CA LEU A 255 4.58 -13.35 -13.99
C LEU A 255 5.74 -13.02 -13.04
N LEU A 256 6.78 -13.86 -13.03
CA LEU A 256 7.92 -13.65 -12.15
C LEU A 256 8.73 -12.40 -12.52
N GLY A 257 9.04 -12.21 -13.80
CA GLY A 257 9.84 -11.09 -14.29
C GLY A 257 9.19 -9.74 -14.02
N VAL A 258 7.88 -9.61 -14.31
CA VAL A 258 7.12 -8.40 -14.00
C VAL A 258 7.03 -8.16 -12.50
N ALA A 259 6.70 -9.20 -11.71
CA ALA A 259 6.59 -9.08 -10.26
C ALA A 259 7.91 -8.64 -9.60
N LEU A 260 9.04 -9.22 -10.01
CA LEU A 260 10.36 -8.83 -9.49
C LEU A 260 10.76 -7.43 -9.95
N THR A 261 10.44 -7.03 -11.19
CA THR A 261 10.75 -5.67 -11.68
C THR A 261 9.93 -4.62 -10.93
N LEU A 262 8.63 -4.83 -10.76
CA LEU A 262 7.76 -3.99 -9.91
C LEU A 262 8.33 -3.83 -8.49
N ARG A 263 8.98 -4.88 -7.97
CA ARG A 263 9.48 -4.91 -6.60
C ARG A 263 10.87 -4.30 -6.42
N ARG A 264 11.74 -4.48 -7.41
CA ARG A 264 13.15 -4.10 -7.36
C ARG A 264 13.37 -2.71 -7.95
N VAL A 265 12.64 -2.37 -9.01
CA VAL A 265 12.80 -1.12 -9.76
C VAL A 265 11.44 -0.59 -10.24
N PRO A 266 10.57 -0.11 -9.32
CA PRO A 266 9.19 0.26 -9.64
C PRO A 266 9.06 1.39 -10.67
N VAL A 267 10.00 2.35 -10.68
CA VAL A 267 10.03 3.45 -11.65
C VAL A 267 10.22 2.92 -13.07
N GLU A 268 11.16 2.00 -13.29
CA GLU A 268 11.40 1.36 -14.59
C GLU A 268 10.21 0.50 -15.03
N ALA A 269 9.59 -0.24 -14.12
CA ALA A 269 8.39 -1.04 -14.42
C ALA A 269 7.18 -0.20 -14.87
N ARG A 270 7.21 1.12 -14.63
CA ARG A 270 6.14 2.08 -14.95
C ARG A 270 6.40 2.88 -16.21
N ARG A 271 7.59 2.76 -16.77
CA ARG A 271 7.89 3.38 -18.05
C ARG A 271 6.98 2.79 -19.13
N PRO A 272 6.48 3.63 -20.05
CA PRO A 272 5.48 3.20 -21.04
C PRO A 272 6.02 2.11 -21.98
N GLU A 273 7.34 1.96 -22.12
CA GLU A 273 7.98 0.97 -22.98
C GLU A 273 8.05 -0.43 -22.35
N PHE A 274 8.00 -0.55 -21.01
CA PHE A 274 8.28 -1.81 -20.32
C PHE A 274 7.27 -2.91 -20.65
N LEU A 275 5.97 -2.66 -20.46
CA LEU A 275 4.93 -3.69 -20.68
C LEU A 275 4.77 -4.10 -22.16
N PRO A 276 4.83 -3.19 -23.15
CA PRO A 276 4.90 -3.58 -24.56
C PRO A 276 6.12 -4.47 -24.87
N ALA A 277 7.28 -4.18 -24.27
CA ALA A 277 8.45 -5.05 -24.40
C ALA A 277 8.22 -6.44 -23.79
N VAL A 278 7.49 -6.54 -22.66
CA VAL A 278 7.07 -7.83 -22.09
C VAL A 278 6.15 -8.59 -23.04
N GLY A 279 5.18 -7.88 -23.63
CA GLY A 279 4.23 -8.42 -24.61
C GLY A 279 4.90 -9.03 -25.83
N THR A 280 5.78 -8.26 -26.47
CA THR A 280 6.55 -8.71 -27.63
C THR A 280 7.41 -9.93 -27.29
N TRP A 281 8.13 -9.89 -26.15
CA TRP A 281 8.89 -11.04 -25.68
C TRP A 281 8.01 -12.27 -25.45
N ARG A 282 6.81 -12.11 -24.89
CA ARG A 282 5.88 -13.23 -24.65
C ARG A 282 5.42 -13.90 -25.95
N ASN A 283 5.21 -13.12 -27.01
CA ASN A 283 4.60 -13.57 -28.27
C ASN A 283 5.61 -14.11 -29.32
N MET A 284 6.92 -13.92 -29.13
CA MET A 284 7.97 -14.29 -30.10
C MET A 284 8.08 -15.78 -30.50
N GLU A 285 7.43 -16.72 -29.81
CA GLU A 285 7.46 -18.16 -30.15
C GLU A 285 6.15 -18.69 -30.74
N GLU A 286 5.02 -17.96 -30.60
CA GLU A 286 3.79 -18.34 -31.31
C GLU A 286 4.01 -18.32 -32.83
N SER A 287 4.88 -17.42 -33.32
CA SER A 287 5.25 -17.33 -34.73
C SER A 287 6.20 -18.44 -35.24
N LEU A 288 6.89 -19.16 -34.34
CA LEU A 288 7.78 -20.27 -34.70
C LEU A 288 7.10 -21.65 -34.60
N SER A 289 5.89 -21.71 -34.03
CA SER A 289 5.13 -22.95 -33.82
C SER A 289 3.98 -23.16 -34.83
N VAL A 290 3.74 -22.21 -35.73
CA VAL A 290 2.84 -22.41 -36.87
C VAL A 290 3.60 -23.18 -37.96
N PRO A 291 3.18 -24.40 -38.35
CA PRO A 291 3.69 -25.01 -39.57
C PRO A 291 3.28 -24.10 -40.72
N SER A 292 4.24 -23.40 -41.32
CA SER A 292 4.01 -22.63 -42.53
C SER A 292 3.36 -23.56 -43.57
N PRO A 293 2.15 -23.27 -44.09
CA PRO A 293 1.64 -24.03 -45.22
C PRO A 293 2.55 -23.71 -46.39
N VAL A 294 3.35 -24.69 -46.81
CA VAL A 294 4.06 -24.66 -48.08
C VAL A 294 2.99 -24.59 -49.16
N ALA A 295 2.71 -23.40 -49.65
CA ALA A 295 1.90 -23.21 -50.84
C ALA A 295 2.72 -23.67 -52.06
N PRO A 296 2.18 -24.56 -52.91
CA PRO A 296 2.86 -25.01 -54.12
C PRO A 296 2.98 -23.87 -55.11
N ARG A 297 4.18 -23.73 -55.67
CA ARG A 297 4.54 -22.72 -56.69
C ARG A 297 3.81 -23.04 -58.00
N ALA A 298 2.68 -22.39 -58.24
CA ALA A 298 1.98 -22.46 -59.52
C ALA A 298 2.68 -21.55 -60.56
N ALA A 299 3.20 -22.17 -61.61
CA ALA A 299 3.75 -21.51 -62.78
C ALA A 299 2.63 -20.79 -63.56
N ARG A 300 2.94 -19.57 -64.00
CA ARG A 300 2.12 -18.81 -64.96
C ARG A 300 2.18 -19.51 -66.33
N HIS A 301 1.02 -19.80 -66.92
CA HIS A 301 0.86 -19.93 -68.37
C HIS A 301 -0.49 -19.34 -68.77
N GLU A 302 -0.43 -18.35 -69.65
CA GLU A 302 -1.57 -17.74 -70.35
C GLU A 302 -1.98 -18.61 -71.55
N ALA A 303 -3.29 -18.81 -71.73
CA ALA A 303 -4.02 -19.02 -73.00
C ALA A 303 -5.46 -19.40 -72.63
N SER A 304 -6.48 -18.56 -72.84
CA SER A 304 -7.20 -18.32 -74.10
C SER A 304 -8.14 -19.47 -74.54
N THR A 305 -9.44 -19.14 -74.46
CA THR A 305 -10.55 -19.45 -75.41
C THR A 305 -11.30 -20.80 -75.38
N GLU A 306 -12.64 -20.67 -75.23
CA GLU A 306 -13.77 -21.43 -75.83
C GLU A 306 -13.78 -22.98 -75.83
N ALA A 307 -14.73 -23.70 -75.20
CA ALA A 307 -16.20 -23.80 -75.37
C ALA A 307 -16.64 -25.00 -76.24
N LEU A 308 -17.72 -25.66 -75.75
CA LEU A 308 -18.63 -26.66 -76.36
C LEU A 308 -18.20 -28.15 -76.41
N ALA A 309 -18.90 -29.04 -75.66
CA ALA A 309 -20.09 -29.76 -76.14
C ALA A 309 -20.44 -31.08 -75.37
N VAL A 310 -21.65 -31.11 -74.79
CA VAL A 310 -22.73 -32.13 -74.95
C VAL A 310 -22.56 -33.62 -74.54
N SER A 311 -23.42 -34.01 -73.56
CA SER A 311 -24.23 -35.23 -73.32
C SER A 311 -23.67 -36.65 -73.03
N ALA A 312 -24.02 -37.15 -71.82
CA ALA A 312 -24.78 -38.37 -71.40
C ALA A 312 -24.81 -39.64 -72.30
N PRO A 313 -25.01 -40.91 -71.80
CA PRO A 313 -25.94 -41.34 -70.71
C PRO A 313 -25.43 -42.57 -69.85
N PRO A 314 -26.21 -43.61 -69.42
CA PRO A 314 -26.77 -43.73 -68.05
C PRO A 314 -26.58 -45.09 -67.28
N SER A 315 -27.05 -45.11 -66.01
CA SER A 315 -27.75 -46.18 -65.22
C SER A 315 -27.12 -47.55 -64.89
N LEU A 316 -27.11 -47.94 -63.59
CA LEU A 316 -28.01 -48.94 -62.93
C LEU A 316 -27.66 -49.23 -61.44
N HIS A 317 -28.65 -48.98 -60.56
CA HIS A 317 -29.23 -49.81 -59.46
C HIS A 317 -28.41 -50.76 -58.54
N ALA A 318 -28.54 -50.58 -57.20
CA ALA A 318 -29.53 -51.21 -56.27
C ALA A 318 -29.02 -51.84 -54.95
N GLU A 319 -29.99 -51.85 -54.00
CA GLU A 319 -30.15 -52.53 -52.70
C GLU A 319 -29.58 -51.87 -51.42
N SER A 320 -30.24 -51.87 -50.25
CA SER A 320 -31.64 -51.76 -49.77
C SER A 320 -31.63 -52.16 -48.28
N ALA A 321 -32.24 -51.38 -47.38
CA ALA A 321 -32.74 -51.86 -46.08
C ALA A 321 -33.73 -50.86 -45.44
N PRO A 322 -34.93 -51.32 -45.04
CA PRO A 322 -35.78 -50.66 -44.04
C PRO A 322 -36.19 -51.61 -42.88
N ASP A 323 -36.62 -51.05 -41.74
CA ASP A 323 -38.03 -51.02 -41.28
C ASP A 323 -38.25 -51.10 -39.75
N VAL A 324 -39.43 -50.60 -39.38
CA VAL A 324 -40.01 -50.14 -38.10
C VAL A 324 -40.82 -51.24 -37.38
N THR A 325 -41.04 -51.07 -36.06
CA THR A 325 -42.31 -51.27 -35.26
C THR A 325 -41.97 -51.63 -33.80
N ALA A 326 -42.81 -51.54 -32.77
CA ALA A 326 -43.89 -50.66 -32.28
C ALA A 326 -44.38 -51.36 -30.98
N PHE A 327 -44.63 -50.66 -29.85
CA PHE A 327 -45.73 -50.99 -28.91
C PHE A 327 -45.89 -49.94 -27.77
N THR A 328 -47.10 -49.91 -27.23
CA THR A 328 -47.90 -48.84 -26.59
C THR A 328 -47.92 -48.75 -25.05
N ALA A 329 -48.20 -47.52 -24.55
CA ALA A 329 -49.00 -46.99 -23.39
C ALA A 329 -49.48 -47.89 -22.20
N PRO A 330 -49.88 -47.36 -21.00
CA PRO A 330 -50.92 -46.31 -20.85
C PRO A 330 -50.84 -45.33 -19.64
N VAL A 331 -51.89 -44.48 -19.59
CA VAL A 331 -52.25 -43.28 -18.80
C VAL A 331 -53.08 -43.64 -17.55
N GLU A 332 -53.08 -42.78 -16.51
CA GLU A 332 -54.25 -42.57 -15.63
C GLU A 332 -54.32 -41.11 -15.07
N GLU A 333 -55.50 -40.51 -15.20
CA GLU A 333 -56.06 -39.25 -14.64
C GLU A 333 -57.47 -39.65 -14.08
N PRO A 334 -58.25 -38.89 -13.25
CA PRO A 334 -58.65 -37.49 -13.55
C PRO A 334 -59.16 -36.55 -12.40
N ALA A 335 -59.41 -35.29 -12.82
CA ALA A 335 -60.54 -34.38 -12.50
C ALA A 335 -60.61 -33.57 -11.17
N ALA A 336 -60.57 -32.22 -11.28
CA ALA A 336 -61.77 -31.34 -11.30
C ALA A 336 -61.40 -29.82 -11.37
N ARG A 337 -62.15 -29.04 -12.17
CA ARG A 337 -62.20 -27.56 -12.27
C ARG A 337 -63.64 -27.11 -11.91
N PRO A 338 -63.92 -25.86 -11.44
CA PRO A 338 -63.95 -24.63 -12.28
C PRO A 338 -63.77 -23.29 -11.45
N PRO A 339 -64.19 -22.08 -11.92
CA PRO A 339 -63.98 -21.38 -13.20
C PRO A 339 -63.24 -20.01 -13.05
N ARG A 340 -63.02 -19.37 -14.21
CA ARG A 340 -62.38 -18.06 -14.48
C ARG A 340 -63.08 -16.84 -13.88
N GLU A 341 -62.29 -15.83 -13.52
CA GLU A 341 -62.60 -14.41 -13.67
C GLU A 341 -61.30 -13.60 -13.95
N THR A 342 -61.46 -12.38 -14.44
CA THR A 342 -60.64 -11.75 -15.49
C THR A 342 -59.60 -10.70 -15.04
N ALA A 343 -58.54 -10.58 -15.86
CA ALA A 343 -57.77 -9.34 -16.19
C ALA A 343 -56.60 -8.89 -15.26
N PRO A 344 -55.64 -8.07 -15.77
CA PRO A 344 -54.21 -8.32 -15.60
C PRO A 344 -53.45 -7.23 -14.81
N PHE A 345 -52.31 -7.58 -14.18
CA PHE A 345 -51.27 -6.59 -13.86
C PHE A 345 -49.90 -7.23 -13.66
N GLU A 346 -48.86 -6.56 -14.17
CA GLU A 346 -47.46 -6.93 -14.16
C GLU A 346 -46.86 -6.91 -12.73
N GLU A 347 -46.12 -7.96 -12.35
CA GLU A 347 -45.24 -7.95 -11.18
C GLU A 347 -43.78 -7.87 -11.63
N HIS A 348 -43.18 -6.69 -11.42
CA HIS A 348 -41.74 -6.51 -11.41
C HIS A 348 -41.18 -7.00 -10.08
N VAL A 349 -40.18 -7.89 -10.18
CA VAL A 349 -39.37 -8.40 -9.08
C VAL A 349 -38.59 -7.26 -8.42
N ALA A 350 -38.82 -7.08 -7.11
CA ALA A 350 -38.13 -6.11 -6.28
C ALA A 350 -36.71 -6.57 -5.91
N VAL A 351 -35.74 -5.67 -6.11
CA VAL A 351 -34.38 -5.70 -5.58
C VAL A 351 -34.31 -4.68 -4.43
N PRO A 352 -33.74 -4.99 -3.25
CA PRO A 352 -33.65 -4.01 -2.17
C PRO A 352 -32.43 -3.09 -2.36
N VAL A 353 -32.68 -1.77 -2.34
CA VAL A 353 -31.69 -0.69 -2.26
C VAL A 353 -31.74 -0.11 -0.85
N LEU A 354 -30.59 -0.04 -0.17
CA LEU A 354 -30.45 0.66 1.12
C LEU A 354 -30.22 2.17 0.85
N ILE A 355 -31.12 3.01 1.37
CA ILE A 355 -31.02 4.48 1.33
C ILE A 355 -30.45 4.99 2.66
N ARG A 356 -29.51 5.92 2.50
CA ARG A 356 -28.80 6.78 3.44
C ARG A 356 -29.76 7.80 4.09
N ALA A 357 -29.73 7.90 5.41
CA ALA A 357 -30.53 8.89 6.17
C ALA A 357 -29.71 10.16 6.43
N GLU A 358 -30.18 11.29 5.89
CA GLU A 358 -29.81 12.65 6.29
C GLU A 358 -31.02 13.26 7.01
N ALA A 359 -30.82 13.80 8.20
CA ALA A 359 -31.83 14.53 8.95
C ALA A 359 -31.49 16.03 8.90
N SER A 360 -32.35 16.78 8.20
CA SER A 360 -32.44 18.24 8.22
C SER A 360 -33.71 18.60 9.01
N THR A 361 -33.63 19.52 9.96
CA THR A 361 -34.81 20.14 10.57
C THR A 361 -34.69 21.66 10.55
N ALA A 362 -35.78 22.26 10.10
CA ALA A 362 -35.97 23.68 9.86
C ALA A 362 -36.46 24.44 11.09
N SER A 363 -36.24 25.75 11.04
CA SER A 363 -36.75 26.81 11.91
C SER A 363 -38.25 26.78 12.18
N GLU A 364 -38.61 27.11 13.43
CA GLU A 364 -39.81 27.88 13.74
C GLU A 364 -39.47 28.99 14.75
N SER A 365 -40.04 30.16 14.52
CA SER A 365 -39.86 31.40 15.26
C SER A 365 -41.17 31.81 15.95
N VAL A 366 -41.16 32.10 17.26
CA VAL A 366 -42.17 32.97 17.92
C VAL A 366 -41.58 33.62 19.18
N GLY A 367 -41.71 34.95 19.31
CA GLY A 367 -42.29 35.56 20.52
C GLY A 367 -41.34 36.21 21.54
N GLU A 368 -41.25 37.53 21.45
CA GLU A 368 -40.64 38.46 22.41
C GLU A 368 -41.61 38.81 23.57
N ARG A 369 -41.14 38.78 24.84
CA ARG A 369 -41.26 39.87 25.87
C ARG A 369 -41.08 39.43 27.36
N SER A 370 -40.27 40.24 28.06
CA SER A 370 -40.36 40.71 29.46
C SER A 370 -39.71 39.94 30.64
N HIS A 371 -38.59 40.50 31.13
CA HIS A 371 -38.20 40.84 32.52
C HIS A 371 -38.78 40.06 33.71
N ILE A 372 -37.90 39.45 34.55
CA ILE A 372 -37.82 39.63 36.02
C ILE A 372 -36.38 39.31 36.53
N ASP A 373 -35.91 40.11 37.50
CA ASP A 373 -34.63 40.08 38.24
C ASP A 373 -34.28 38.78 38.99
N GLY A 374 -32.97 38.57 39.28
CA GLY A 374 -32.56 38.03 40.60
C GLY A 374 -31.34 37.11 40.69
N VAL A 375 -30.16 37.69 40.94
CA VAL A 375 -29.09 37.27 41.90
C VAL A 375 -28.46 35.86 41.81
N SER A 376 -27.13 35.80 41.64
CA SER A 376 -26.19 35.15 42.59
C SER A 376 -24.70 35.39 42.27
N ARG A 377 -23.92 35.61 43.34
CA ARG A 377 -22.51 36.03 43.42
C ARG A 377 -21.50 34.86 43.36
N PRO A 378 -20.22 35.12 43.06
CA PRO A 378 -19.10 34.17 43.15
C PRO A 378 -18.37 34.25 44.51
N ILE A 379 -17.66 33.17 44.91
CA ILE A 379 -16.75 33.17 46.07
C ILE A 379 -15.40 32.54 45.68
N GLU A 380 -14.33 33.34 45.85
CA GLU A 380 -12.91 32.98 45.94
C GLU A 380 -12.52 32.54 47.35
N VAL A 381 -11.47 31.73 47.50
CA VAL A 381 -10.61 31.73 48.71
C VAL A 381 -9.13 31.47 48.33
N ALA A 382 -8.25 32.30 48.89
CA ALA A 382 -6.79 32.31 48.77
C ALA A 382 -6.08 31.72 50.03
N PRO A 383 -4.74 31.54 50.03
CA PRO A 383 -3.99 30.70 51.00
C PRO A 383 -3.31 31.49 52.13
N SER A 384 -2.76 30.81 53.13
CA SER A 384 -1.76 31.39 54.06
C SER A 384 -0.86 30.31 54.69
N ALA A 385 0.40 30.71 54.88
CA ALA A 385 1.55 29.95 55.39
C ALA A 385 1.89 30.37 56.84
N GLU A 386 2.75 29.61 57.53
CA GLU A 386 3.82 30.14 58.42
C GLU A 386 4.80 29.02 58.90
N SER A 387 6.07 29.40 59.13
CA SER A 387 7.27 28.58 59.47
C SER A 387 7.71 28.82 60.96
N PRO A 388 8.98 28.67 61.44
CA PRO A 388 10.09 27.69 61.27
C PRO A 388 10.76 27.25 62.64
N LEU A 389 11.77 26.34 62.63
CA LEU A 389 13.17 26.52 63.13
C LEU A 389 13.93 25.28 63.71
N SER A 390 15.19 25.12 63.24
CA SER A 390 16.45 24.66 63.89
C SER A 390 16.63 23.21 64.42
N ARG A 391 17.81 22.58 64.52
CA ARG A 391 19.18 22.61 63.95
C ARG A 391 19.99 21.46 64.62
N GLU A 392 20.74 20.68 63.83
CA GLU A 392 21.96 19.86 64.09
C GLU A 392 22.19 19.06 65.41
N ALA A 393 22.41 17.73 65.29
CA ALA A 393 23.71 17.06 65.54
C ALA A 393 23.64 15.51 65.36
N SER A 394 24.64 14.96 64.68
CA SER A 394 24.98 13.52 64.49
C SER A 394 25.73 12.96 65.74
N PRO A 395 26.17 11.67 65.87
CA PRO A 395 26.18 10.56 64.90
C PRO A 395 25.92 9.11 65.45
N ALA A 396 25.94 8.16 64.51
CA ALA A 396 26.52 6.79 64.56
C ALA A 396 25.78 5.58 65.21
N SER A 397 25.24 4.77 64.29
CA SER A 397 25.52 3.33 64.03
C SER A 397 24.90 2.17 64.85
N ALA A 398 24.33 1.25 64.04
CA ALA A 398 24.17 -0.21 64.19
C ALA A 398 23.16 -0.70 65.25
N THR A 399 22.24 -1.64 65.01
CA THR A 399 22.01 -2.67 63.96
C THR A 399 20.63 -3.30 64.23
N GLU A 400 19.91 -3.69 63.16
CA GLU A 400 18.88 -4.78 63.06
C GLU A 400 17.63 -4.68 64.00
N ASP A 401 16.35 -4.89 63.63
CA ASP A 401 15.73 -5.73 62.60
C ASP A 401 14.20 -5.42 62.50
N VAL A 402 13.60 -5.84 61.37
CA VAL A 402 12.17 -6.03 61.01
C VAL A 402 11.10 -4.96 61.37
N SER A 403 10.58 -4.26 60.35
CA SER A 403 9.13 -4.33 59.95
C SER A 403 8.66 -3.19 59.03
N ARG A 404 8.06 -3.63 57.91
CA ARG A 404 6.84 -3.10 57.26
C ARG A 404 6.86 -1.74 56.52
N SER A 405 6.52 -1.91 55.24
CA SER A 405 5.74 -1.04 54.36
C SER A 405 6.48 0.00 53.53
N PRO A 406 6.06 0.14 52.25
CA PRO A 406 6.94 0.51 51.15
C PRO A 406 6.74 1.96 50.78
N VAL A 407 7.81 2.74 50.86
CA VAL A 407 7.86 4.09 50.31
C VAL A 407 7.98 3.98 48.79
N HIS A 408 7.16 4.75 48.08
CA HIS A 408 7.25 5.03 46.67
C HIS A 408 8.69 5.47 46.29
N THR A 409 9.50 4.54 45.82
CA THR A 409 10.71 4.86 45.09
C THR A 409 10.37 4.95 43.61
N THR A 410 10.24 6.19 43.15
CA THR A 410 10.44 6.60 41.76
C THR A 410 11.78 6.04 41.29
N THR A 411 11.71 4.87 40.67
CA THR A 411 12.83 4.28 39.95
C THR A 411 12.83 4.95 38.57
N PRO A 412 13.90 5.64 38.14
CA PRO A 412 13.97 6.15 36.78
C PRO A 412 13.89 4.95 35.81
N PRO A 413 13.24 5.09 34.65
CA PRO A 413 13.19 4.01 33.67
C PRO A 413 14.62 3.64 33.29
N THR A 414 14.96 2.38 33.51
CA THR A 414 16.22 1.77 33.08
C THR A 414 16.46 2.12 31.61
N PRO A 415 17.61 2.70 31.24
CA PRO A 415 17.87 3.02 29.86
C PRO A 415 17.84 1.73 29.04
N LEU A 416 16.95 1.69 28.05
CA LEU A 416 16.96 0.69 26.99
C LEU A 416 18.37 0.68 26.41
N ARG A 417 19.09 -0.41 26.72
CA ARG A 417 20.45 -0.73 26.28
C ARG A 417 20.68 -0.20 24.86
N GLU A 418 21.57 0.79 24.76
CA GLU A 418 22.22 1.14 23.51
C GLU A 418 22.84 -0.14 22.94
N LEU A 419 22.25 -0.60 21.85
CA LEU A 419 22.77 -1.67 21.03
C LEU A 419 23.12 -1.02 19.70
N GLU A 420 24.41 -0.79 19.50
CA GLU A 420 24.97 -0.62 18.16
C GLU A 420 24.40 -1.72 17.25
N PRO A 421 23.80 -1.39 16.09
CA PRO A 421 23.16 -2.40 15.27
C PRO A 421 24.23 -3.23 14.54
N PRO A 422 24.27 -4.55 14.73
CA PRO A 422 25.12 -5.42 13.93
C PRO A 422 24.62 -5.42 12.48
N SER A 423 25.56 -5.50 11.55
CA SER A 423 25.34 -5.69 10.12
C SER A 423 24.48 -6.92 9.84
N GLY A 424 23.33 -6.73 9.19
CA GLY A 424 22.43 -7.82 8.75
C GLY A 424 21.01 -7.85 9.34
N ARG A 425 20.39 -6.71 9.68
CA ARG A 425 18.99 -6.71 10.17
C ARG A 425 18.03 -7.28 9.12
N ALA A 426 17.53 -8.48 9.40
CA ALA A 426 16.33 -9.04 8.80
C ALA A 426 15.11 -8.21 9.22
N TRP A 427 14.28 -7.82 8.26
CA TRP A 427 12.93 -7.28 8.45
C TRP A 427 12.25 -7.96 9.65
N GLY A 428 11.87 -7.19 10.69
CA GLY A 428 11.15 -7.73 11.86
C GLY A 428 11.50 -7.23 13.26
N LEU A 429 12.53 -6.38 13.46
CA LEU A 429 12.69 -5.60 14.69
C LEU A 429 12.31 -4.14 14.41
N PRO A 430 11.53 -3.47 15.28
CA PRO A 430 11.14 -2.08 15.06
C PRO A 430 12.34 -1.13 15.07
N PHE A 431 12.24 -0.06 14.29
CA PHE A 431 13.16 1.07 14.36
C PHE A 431 12.50 2.19 15.16
N SER A 432 13.16 2.67 16.21
CA SER A 432 12.72 3.87 16.92
C SER A 432 13.26 5.11 16.22
N THR A 433 12.39 6.06 15.90
CA THR A 433 12.74 7.34 15.29
C THR A 433 12.10 8.47 16.09
N ARG A 434 12.72 9.65 16.07
CA ARG A 434 12.13 10.90 16.59
C ARG A 434 11.53 11.77 15.47
N LEU A 435 11.49 11.24 14.25
CA LEU A 435 11.04 11.90 13.04
C LEU A 435 9.92 11.09 12.36
N GLY A 436 9.05 10.45 13.15
CA GLY A 436 7.93 9.64 12.68
C GLY A 436 6.95 10.42 11.81
N GLY A 437 6.87 11.74 12.02
CA GLY A 437 6.02 12.65 11.26
C GLY A 437 6.40 12.81 9.79
N LEU A 438 7.62 12.39 9.39
CA LEU A 438 8.02 12.38 7.97
C LEU A 438 7.07 11.56 7.09
N PHE A 439 6.47 10.49 7.64
CA PHE A 439 5.55 9.65 6.87
C PHE A 439 4.23 10.36 6.52
N TYR A 440 3.85 11.42 7.23
CA TYR A 440 2.71 12.27 6.84
C TYR A 440 2.93 12.99 5.50
N LEU A 441 4.19 13.19 5.09
CA LEU A 441 4.50 13.75 3.79
C LEU A 441 4.06 12.85 2.64
N VAL A 442 3.80 11.56 2.88
CA VAL A 442 3.16 10.70 1.87
C VAL A 442 1.74 11.18 1.58
N ASN A 443 0.94 11.46 2.62
CA ASN A 443 -0.40 12.03 2.44
C ASN A 443 -0.36 13.40 1.73
N LEU A 444 0.70 14.20 1.96
CA LEU A 444 0.94 15.41 1.17
C LEU A 444 1.19 15.09 -0.31
N GLY A 445 2.09 14.16 -0.63
CA GLY A 445 2.39 13.77 -2.01
C GLY A 445 1.18 13.22 -2.76
N LEU A 446 0.35 12.41 -2.08
CA LEU A 446 -0.92 11.89 -2.61
C LEU A 446 -1.94 13.00 -2.81
N PHE A 447 -2.09 13.90 -1.82
CA PHE A 447 -3.00 15.03 -1.90
C PHE A 447 -2.65 15.98 -3.06
N LEU A 448 -1.35 16.16 -3.31
CA LEU A 448 -0.86 16.97 -4.42
C LEU A 448 -0.93 16.24 -5.76
N GLU A 449 -1.45 15.00 -5.80
CA GLU A 449 -1.54 14.18 -7.01
C GLU A 449 -0.16 13.98 -7.68
N LEU A 450 0.92 14.00 -6.88
CA LEU A 450 2.26 13.61 -7.36
C LEU A 450 2.40 12.09 -7.43
N TYR A 451 1.57 11.39 -6.67
CA TYR A 451 1.52 9.94 -6.57
C TYR A 451 0.07 9.46 -6.50
N GLY A 452 -0.21 8.30 -7.07
CA GLY A 452 -1.51 7.61 -6.95
C GLY A 452 -1.62 6.75 -5.69
N ASP A 453 -2.84 6.64 -5.16
CA ASP A 453 -3.20 5.73 -4.07
C ASP A 453 -4.02 4.54 -4.60
N PHE A 454 -4.63 3.76 -3.68
CA PHE A 454 -5.49 2.63 -4.06
C PHE A 454 -6.79 3.05 -4.80
N SER A 455 -7.23 4.31 -4.68
CA SER A 455 -8.42 4.84 -5.35
C SER A 455 -8.12 5.31 -6.78
N MET A 456 -6.88 5.75 -7.04
CA MET A 456 -6.38 6.16 -8.35
C MET A 456 -5.06 5.44 -8.69
N PRO A 457 -5.04 4.10 -8.79
CA PRO A 457 -3.79 3.37 -8.92
C PRO A 457 -3.06 3.66 -10.24
N ALA A 458 -3.82 3.96 -11.31
CA ALA A 458 -3.29 4.32 -12.63
C ALA A 458 -2.85 5.79 -12.76
N HIS A 459 -2.90 6.57 -11.67
CA HIS A 459 -2.45 7.96 -11.70
C HIS A 459 -0.98 8.06 -12.13
N PRO A 460 -0.62 8.95 -13.08
CA PRO A 460 0.77 9.20 -13.42
C PRO A 460 1.55 9.61 -12.18
N ASN A 461 2.60 8.86 -11.85
CA ASN A 461 3.44 9.18 -10.70
C ASN A 461 4.62 10.04 -11.14
N LEU A 462 5.11 10.90 -10.26
CA LEU A 462 6.42 11.50 -10.40
C LEU A 462 7.46 10.38 -10.60
N PRO A 463 8.39 10.48 -11.58
CA PRO A 463 9.43 9.47 -11.81
C PRO A 463 10.56 9.58 -10.76
N LEU A 464 10.16 9.68 -9.49
CA LEU A 464 10.98 9.76 -8.29
C LEU A 464 10.34 8.83 -7.26
N SER A 465 11.12 7.96 -6.62
CA SER A 465 10.57 7.10 -5.54
C SER A 465 9.88 7.97 -4.47
N LEU A 466 8.72 7.54 -4.02
CA LEU A 466 7.97 8.22 -2.96
C LEU A 466 8.81 8.39 -1.70
N TRP A 467 9.66 7.43 -1.38
CA TRP A 467 10.54 7.48 -0.21
C TRP A 467 11.68 8.50 -0.37
N ASP A 468 12.17 8.69 -1.59
CA ASP A 468 13.13 9.75 -1.91
C ASP A 468 12.46 11.13 -1.90
N PHE A 469 11.22 11.24 -2.38
CA PHE A 469 10.41 12.45 -2.21
C PHE A 469 10.27 12.83 -0.73
N VAL A 470 9.87 11.88 0.13
CA VAL A 470 9.78 12.10 1.59
C VAL A 470 11.15 12.49 2.16
N THR A 471 12.23 11.87 1.69
CA THR A 471 13.59 12.20 2.13
C THR A 471 13.98 13.64 1.76
N LEU A 472 13.76 14.04 0.51
CA LEU A 472 14.17 15.35 -0.02
C LEU A 472 13.34 16.49 0.56
N VAL A 473 12.02 16.32 0.60
CA VAL A 473 11.09 17.31 1.16
C VAL A 473 11.27 17.40 2.69
N GLY A 474 11.35 16.25 3.37
CA GLY A 474 11.54 16.19 4.81
C GLY A 474 12.82 16.88 5.28
N ARG A 475 13.95 16.63 4.61
CA ARG A 475 15.24 17.29 4.95
C ARG A 475 15.19 18.81 4.87
N ARG A 476 14.45 19.38 3.91
CA ARG A 476 14.32 20.85 3.79
C ARG A 476 13.25 21.44 4.70
N LEU A 477 12.25 20.66 5.11
CA LEU A 477 11.23 21.13 6.05
C LEU A 477 11.72 21.10 7.50
N CYS A 478 12.55 20.10 7.86
CA CYS A 478 13.14 19.98 9.19
C CYS A 478 14.07 21.17 9.51
N VAL A 479 13.95 21.70 10.73
CA VAL A 479 14.92 22.66 11.27
C VAL A 479 16.18 21.94 11.73
N ASP A 480 16.02 20.80 12.41
CA ASP A 480 17.11 19.88 12.77
C ASP A 480 16.85 18.52 12.09
N PRO A 481 17.51 18.21 10.96
CA PRO A 481 17.26 16.98 10.22
C PRO A 481 17.80 15.74 10.94
N ARG A 482 18.55 15.87 12.05
CA ARG A 482 19.11 14.74 12.84
C ARG A 482 19.67 13.65 11.95
N PRO A 483 20.83 13.87 11.29
CA PRO A 483 21.33 12.94 10.27
C PRO A 483 21.60 11.53 10.80
N THR A 484 21.76 11.36 12.12
CA THR A 484 21.95 10.08 12.81
C THR A 484 20.64 9.32 13.08
N ASP A 485 19.47 9.93 12.88
CA ASP A 485 18.19 9.27 13.08
C ASP A 485 18.04 8.08 12.10
N PRO A 486 17.62 6.89 12.57
CA PRO A 486 17.53 5.71 11.73
C PRO A 486 16.50 5.80 10.60
N VAL A 487 15.54 6.74 10.66
CA VAL A 487 14.52 6.91 9.60
C VAL A 487 15.15 7.15 8.24
N TRP A 488 16.28 7.86 8.16
CA TRP A 488 16.95 8.16 6.89
C TRP A 488 17.51 6.89 6.23
N LYS A 489 17.98 5.94 7.05
CA LYS A 489 18.40 4.62 6.57
C LYS A 489 17.19 3.80 6.14
N VAL A 490 16.08 3.87 6.88
CA VAL A 490 14.83 3.19 6.52
C VAL A 490 14.30 3.71 5.18
N LEU A 491 14.22 5.02 4.98
CA LEU A 491 13.78 5.62 3.71
C LEU A 491 14.70 5.23 2.54
N ALA A 492 16.03 5.19 2.76
CA ALA A 492 16.98 4.69 1.77
C ALA A 492 16.73 3.21 1.41
N LEU A 493 16.47 2.35 2.41
CA LEU A 493 16.16 0.94 2.21
C LEU A 493 14.83 0.75 1.45
N LEU A 494 13.82 1.57 1.76
CA LEU A 494 12.53 1.56 1.08
C LEU A 494 12.66 2.01 -0.37
N ALA A 495 13.43 3.07 -0.64
CA ALA A 495 13.80 3.53 -1.97
C ALA A 495 14.73 2.58 -2.73
N ARG A 496 15.18 1.47 -2.11
CA ARG A 496 16.18 0.53 -2.66
C ARG A 496 17.50 1.21 -3.06
N ARG A 497 17.84 2.34 -2.44
CA ARG A 497 19.09 3.05 -2.72
C ARG A 497 20.30 2.23 -2.27
N LYS A 498 21.29 2.13 -3.15
CA LYS A 498 22.60 1.56 -2.80
C LYS A 498 23.33 2.50 -1.83
N PRO A 499 24.21 1.97 -0.96
CA PRO A 499 25.05 2.81 -0.12
C PRO A 499 25.83 3.84 -0.96
N GLY A 500 25.80 5.11 -0.55
CA GLY A 500 26.47 6.22 -1.25
C GLY A 500 25.64 6.92 -2.33
N VAL A 501 24.51 6.35 -2.78
CA VAL A 501 23.61 6.98 -3.76
C VAL A 501 22.75 8.05 -3.06
N LEU A 502 22.75 9.26 -3.64
CA LEU A 502 21.97 10.38 -3.13
C LEU A 502 20.48 10.22 -3.46
N PRO A 503 19.56 10.71 -2.61
CA PRO A 503 18.13 10.67 -2.92
C PRO A 503 17.83 11.51 -4.17
N GLY A 504 17.05 10.96 -5.10
CA GLY A 504 16.71 11.64 -6.35
C GLY A 504 17.84 11.73 -7.38
N GLN A 505 18.92 10.97 -7.24
CA GLN A 505 20.06 10.98 -8.18
C GLN A 505 19.65 10.63 -9.62
N ASP A 506 18.72 9.69 -9.80
CA ASP A 506 18.24 9.22 -11.11
C ASP A 506 16.98 9.98 -11.57
N PHE A 507 16.53 10.99 -10.82
CA PHE A 507 15.37 11.79 -11.17
C PHE A 507 15.79 12.96 -12.04
N THR A 508 15.18 13.09 -13.21
CA THR A 508 15.35 14.23 -14.11
C THR A 508 14.24 15.25 -13.84
N PRO A 509 14.52 16.36 -13.13
CA PRO A 509 13.50 17.35 -12.82
C PRO A 509 13.14 18.17 -14.06
N PRO A 510 11.90 18.69 -14.14
CA PRO A 510 11.49 19.53 -15.25
C PRO A 510 12.29 20.84 -15.31
N GLU A 511 12.44 21.39 -16.52
CA GLU A 511 13.15 22.67 -16.73
C GLU A 511 12.29 23.90 -16.45
N ALA A 512 10.99 23.73 -16.32
CA ALA A 512 10.02 24.78 -16.08
C ALA A 512 9.05 24.39 -14.97
N TRP A 513 8.59 25.39 -14.23
CA TRP A 513 7.67 25.25 -13.11
C TRP A 513 6.38 26.02 -13.37
N ARG A 514 5.27 25.32 -13.17
CA ARG A 514 3.91 25.87 -13.20
C ARG A 514 3.13 25.19 -12.11
N ILE A 515 2.69 25.93 -11.09
CA ILE A 515 1.82 25.37 -10.08
C ILE A 515 0.48 24.99 -10.72
N PRO A 516 -0.03 23.75 -10.52
CA PRO A 516 -1.38 23.42 -10.96
C PRO A 516 -2.40 24.42 -10.37
N PRO A 517 -3.26 25.07 -11.17
CA PRO A 517 -4.17 26.11 -10.66
C PRO A 517 -5.05 25.65 -9.49
N ALA A 518 -5.41 24.36 -9.45
CA ALA A 518 -6.18 23.76 -8.35
C ALA A 518 -5.47 23.87 -6.98
N TRP A 519 -4.13 23.86 -6.96
CA TRP A 519 -3.34 23.98 -5.73
C TRP A 519 -3.46 25.36 -5.07
N LEU A 520 -3.77 26.40 -5.84
CA LEU A 520 -3.90 27.78 -5.35
C LEU A 520 -5.23 28.06 -4.65
N ARG A 521 -6.25 27.21 -4.80
CA ARG A 521 -7.59 27.41 -4.20
C ARG A 521 -7.59 27.63 -2.70
N THR A 522 -6.55 27.14 -2.00
CA THR A 522 -6.41 27.31 -0.56
C THR A 522 -5.91 28.69 -0.15
N PHE A 523 -5.23 29.41 -1.04
CA PHE A 523 -4.65 30.72 -0.79
C PHE A 523 -5.60 31.82 -1.28
N ARG A 524 -5.81 32.84 -0.45
CA ARG A 524 -6.74 33.95 -0.74
C ARG A 524 -6.01 35.26 -1.05
N ASP A 525 -4.69 35.26 -0.96
CA ASP A 525 -3.91 36.47 -1.20
C ASP A 525 -3.92 36.80 -2.68
N THR A 526 -4.18 38.06 -2.97
CA THR A 526 -4.39 38.55 -4.33
C THR A 526 -3.19 39.33 -4.85
N GLN A 527 -2.07 39.39 -4.12
CA GLN A 527 -0.90 40.18 -4.50
C GLN A 527 0.22 39.27 -4.95
N TRP A 528 0.51 39.28 -6.25
CA TRP A 528 1.60 38.53 -6.84
C TRP A 528 2.66 39.50 -7.37
N THR A 529 3.91 39.05 -7.34
CA THR A 529 5.03 39.79 -7.90
C THR A 529 5.68 39.02 -9.03
N TRP A 530 6.19 39.72 -10.05
CA TRP A 530 6.95 39.09 -11.12
C TRP A 530 8.31 39.76 -11.32
N SER A 531 9.27 38.98 -11.77
CA SER A 531 10.61 39.44 -12.13
C SER A 531 11.18 38.58 -13.27
N VAL A 532 12.18 39.11 -13.96
CA VAL A 532 12.96 38.36 -14.95
C VAL A 532 14.38 38.28 -14.43
N VAL A 533 14.83 37.07 -14.11
CA VAL A 533 16.16 36.82 -13.53
C VAL A 533 16.88 35.81 -14.42
N GLU A 534 18.07 36.15 -14.89
CA GLU A 534 18.90 35.34 -15.80
C GLU A 534 18.13 34.76 -17.00
N GLY A 535 17.24 35.57 -17.60
CA GLY A 535 16.46 35.16 -18.77
C GLY A 535 15.30 34.22 -18.46
N ARG A 536 14.84 34.14 -17.21
CA ARG A 536 13.68 33.36 -16.79
C ARG A 536 12.61 34.25 -16.16
N LEU A 537 11.36 34.06 -16.57
CA LEU A 537 10.19 34.74 -16.00
C LEU A 537 9.77 34.00 -14.72
N ARG A 538 9.77 34.72 -13.61
CA ARG A 538 9.36 34.22 -12.29
C ARG A 538 8.16 34.99 -11.77
N VAL A 539 7.19 34.27 -11.22
CA VAL A 539 6.01 34.85 -10.56
C VAL A 539 5.90 34.29 -9.16
N HIS A 540 5.92 35.18 -8.16
CA HIS A 540 5.84 34.85 -6.74
C HIS A 540 4.46 35.15 -6.16
N HIS A 541 3.97 34.25 -5.33
CA HIS A 541 2.82 34.46 -4.47
C HIS A 541 3.24 35.19 -3.19
N ALA A 542 2.36 36.04 -2.64
CA ALA A 542 2.58 36.70 -1.33
C ALA A 542 2.85 35.75 -0.15
N ALA A 543 2.59 34.45 -0.31
CA ALA A 543 2.82 33.43 0.69
C ALA A 543 4.23 32.81 0.61
N GLY A 544 5.14 33.40 -0.18
CA GLY A 544 6.56 33.05 -0.20
C GLY A 544 6.94 31.90 -1.13
N PHE A 545 6.11 31.53 -2.10
CA PHE A 545 6.41 30.47 -3.08
C PHE A 545 6.26 30.95 -4.53
N LEU A 546 6.89 30.24 -5.46
CA LEU A 546 6.82 30.52 -6.90
C LEU A 546 5.56 29.87 -7.51
N VAL A 547 4.72 30.68 -8.15
CA VAL A 547 3.62 30.22 -9.00
C VAL A 547 4.14 29.73 -10.36
N LEU A 548 5.16 30.42 -10.88
CA LEU A 548 5.71 30.19 -12.22
C LEU A 548 7.23 30.42 -12.22
N ASP A 549 7.98 29.56 -12.90
CA ASP A 549 9.38 29.78 -13.27
C ASP A 549 9.64 29.14 -14.65
N VAL A 550 9.73 29.95 -15.70
CA VAL A 550 9.87 29.50 -17.09
C VAL A 550 10.99 30.24 -17.82
N PRO A 551 11.73 29.60 -18.75
CA PRO A 551 12.69 30.31 -19.58
C PRO A 551 11.98 31.29 -20.52
N CYS A 552 12.59 32.46 -20.75
CA CYS A 552 12.04 33.47 -21.66
C CYS A 552 12.38 33.19 -23.12
N ASP A 553 13.50 32.50 -23.42
CA ASP A 553 13.94 32.10 -24.77
C ASP A 553 13.83 33.19 -25.86
N GLY A 554 14.06 34.46 -25.47
CA GLY A 554 13.96 35.61 -26.38
C GLY A 554 12.54 36.07 -26.74
N HIS A 555 11.50 35.50 -26.12
CA HIS A 555 10.11 35.95 -26.26
C HIS A 555 9.89 37.31 -25.61
N ASP A 556 8.89 38.04 -26.10
CA ASP A 556 8.37 39.23 -25.40
C ASP A 556 7.81 38.83 -24.03
N VAL A 557 8.32 39.47 -22.99
CA VAL A 557 8.03 39.12 -21.59
C VAL A 557 6.56 39.33 -21.27
N GLU A 558 5.95 40.40 -21.78
CA GLU A 558 4.53 40.70 -21.53
C GLU A 558 3.62 39.68 -22.22
N ALA A 559 3.89 39.33 -23.47
CA ALA A 559 3.16 38.28 -24.19
C ALA A 559 3.29 36.92 -23.51
N LEU A 560 4.51 36.52 -23.12
CA LEU A 560 4.78 35.27 -22.41
C LEU A 560 4.02 35.24 -21.08
N MET A 561 4.13 36.30 -20.29
CA MET A 561 3.45 36.43 -19.00
C MET A 561 1.93 36.31 -19.12
N ASN A 562 1.31 36.98 -20.10
CA ASN A 562 -0.13 36.89 -20.33
C ASN A 562 -0.56 35.47 -20.71
N SER A 563 0.21 34.80 -21.57
CA SER A 563 -0.09 33.41 -21.98
C SER A 563 0.01 32.43 -20.81
N GLU A 564 1.05 32.56 -19.98
CA GLU A 564 1.32 31.69 -18.84
C GLU A 564 0.37 31.94 -17.66
N LEU A 565 -0.11 33.18 -17.49
CA LEU A 565 -1.02 33.55 -16.40
C LEU A 565 -2.50 33.31 -16.71
N ALA A 566 -2.88 33.13 -17.99
CA ALA A 566 -4.27 32.92 -18.40
C ALA A 566 -4.98 31.74 -17.69
N PRO A 567 -4.33 30.57 -17.42
CA PRO A 567 -4.97 29.49 -16.66
C PRO A 567 -5.32 29.90 -15.21
N TYR A 568 -4.52 30.77 -14.61
CA TYR A 568 -4.65 31.15 -13.20
C TYR A 568 -5.74 32.18 -12.95
N SER A 569 -5.98 33.09 -13.91
CA SER A 569 -7.06 34.10 -13.80
C SER A 569 -8.45 33.47 -13.71
N SER A 570 -8.61 32.21 -14.12
CA SER A 570 -9.86 31.46 -13.98
C SER A 570 -10.12 30.94 -12.57
N VAL A 571 -9.07 30.78 -11.75
CA VAL A 571 -9.14 30.14 -10.42
C VAL A 571 -8.89 31.14 -9.29
N SER A 572 -8.19 32.25 -9.56
CA SER A 572 -7.83 33.23 -8.53
C SER A 572 -7.87 34.65 -9.09
N SER A 573 -8.42 35.58 -8.30
CA SER A 573 -8.27 37.01 -8.56
C SER A 573 -6.96 37.49 -7.98
N PHE A 574 -6.05 38.00 -8.83
CA PHE A 574 -4.78 38.54 -8.39
C PHE A 574 -4.44 39.85 -9.10
N THR A 575 -3.59 40.61 -8.45
CA THR A 575 -2.97 41.85 -8.90
C THR A 575 -1.49 41.54 -9.04
N LEU A 576 -0.92 42.01 -10.14
CA LEU A 576 0.44 41.69 -10.51
C LEU A 576 1.28 42.97 -10.45
N SER A 577 2.37 42.92 -9.70
CA SER A 577 3.31 44.03 -9.56
C SER A 577 4.73 43.57 -9.88
N ARG A 578 5.59 44.48 -10.35
CA ARG A 578 7.00 44.14 -10.58
C ARG A 578 7.68 44.04 -9.22
N GLY A 579 8.27 42.88 -8.92
CA GLY A 579 9.02 42.63 -7.69
C GLY A 579 10.52 42.88 -7.87
N ASP A 580 11.24 42.82 -6.76
CA ASP A 580 12.71 42.85 -6.77
C ASP A 580 13.27 41.55 -7.37
N GLU A 581 14.43 41.64 -8.01
CA GLU A 581 15.20 40.48 -8.48
C GLU A 581 15.68 39.68 -7.25
N THR A 582 14.96 38.62 -6.91
CA THR A 582 15.26 37.82 -5.72
C THR A 582 16.02 36.54 -6.08
N GLY A 583 17.20 36.43 -5.48
CA GLY A 583 17.96 35.19 -5.27
C GLY A 583 18.65 34.60 -6.51
N PRO A 584 19.89 34.07 -6.36
CA PRO A 584 20.55 33.32 -7.44
C PRO A 584 19.70 32.12 -7.85
N LEU A 585 19.75 31.76 -9.13
CA LEU A 585 19.19 30.50 -9.62
C LEU A 585 20.06 29.35 -9.15
N ASP A 586 19.45 28.35 -8.49
CA ASP A 586 20.13 27.08 -8.27
C ASP A 586 20.47 26.46 -9.63
N THR A 587 21.76 26.27 -9.88
CA THR A 587 22.26 25.71 -11.14
C THR A 587 22.03 24.20 -11.23
N GLU A 588 21.93 23.52 -10.09
CA GLU A 588 21.63 22.10 -10.03
C GLU A 588 20.13 21.86 -10.27
N PRO A 589 19.72 21.05 -11.27
CA PRO A 589 18.32 20.85 -11.61
C PRO A 589 17.44 20.38 -10.44
N LEU A 590 17.98 19.51 -9.59
CA LEU A 590 17.27 18.96 -8.44
C LEU A 590 17.05 20.01 -7.35
N GLU A 591 18.09 20.80 -7.05
CA GLU A 591 18.01 21.89 -6.09
C GLU A 591 17.01 22.95 -6.54
N ARG A 592 17.04 23.31 -7.82
CA ARG A 592 16.07 24.22 -8.43
C ARG A 592 14.63 23.70 -8.30
N TRP A 593 14.39 22.44 -8.64
CA TRP A 593 13.06 21.84 -8.52
C TRP A 593 12.54 21.83 -7.08
N LEU A 594 13.42 21.55 -6.13
CA LEU A 594 13.06 21.57 -4.71
C LEU A 594 12.88 23.00 -4.18
N GLY A 595 13.62 23.98 -4.72
CA GLY A 595 13.41 25.40 -4.51
C GLY A 595 12.04 25.90 -4.99
N TRP A 596 11.44 25.23 -5.98
CA TRP A 596 10.06 25.48 -6.38
C TRP A 596 9.05 24.81 -5.46
N LEU A 597 9.21 23.51 -5.21
CA LEU A 597 8.23 22.67 -4.55
C LEU A 597 8.15 22.92 -3.03
N VAL A 598 9.29 22.96 -2.34
CA VAL A 598 9.32 22.96 -0.87
C VAL A 598 8.71 24.22 -0.26
N PRO A 599 8.97 25.45 -0.79
CA PRO A 599 8.30 26.64 -0.27
C PRO A 599 6.77 26.55 -0.37
N PHE A 600 6.24 26.01 -1.47
CA PHE A 600 4.81 25.76 -1.61
C PHE A 600 4.30 24.73 -0.58
N CYS A 601 5.00 23.60 -0.43
CA CYS A 601 4.65 22.60 0.58
C CYS A 601 4.64 23.18 1.99
N ARG A 602 5.65 24.00 2.35
CA ARG A 602 5.73 24.69 3.64
C ARG A 602 4.52 25.60 3.85
N ALA A 603 4.25 26.51 2.92
CA ALA A 603 3.13 27.45 3.02
C ALA A 603 1.78 26.72 3.16
N ARG A 604 1.60 25.62 2.41
CA ARG A 604 0.40 24.77 2.48
C ARG A 604 0.26 24.08 3.84
N LEU A 605 1.33 23.47 4.33
CA LEU A 605 1.35 22.75 5.61
C LEU A 605 1.14 23.71 6.79
N CYS A 606 1.82 24.86 6.81
CA CYS A 606 1.61 25.90 7.82
C CYS A 606 0.13 26.32 7.88
N ARG A 607 -0.48 26.57 6.73
CA ARG A 607 -1.91 26.92 6.65
C ARG A 607 -2.83 25.79 7.12
N ALA A 608 -2.53 24.54 6.75
CA ALA A 608 -3.34 23.39 7.16
C ALA A 608 -3.25 23.10 8.67
N LEU A 609 -2.08 23.37 9.27
CA LEU A 609 -1.81 23.12 10.69
C LEU A 609 -2.08 24.33 11.59
N GLY A 610 -2.36 25.50 11.02
CA GLY A 610 -2.56 26.74 11.77
C GLY A 610 -1.27 27.31 12.36
N VAL A 611 -0.12 27.01 11.76
CA VAL A 611 1.21 27.47 12.18
C VAL A 611 1.63 28.68 11.33
N SER A 612 2.36 29.62 11.94
CA SER A 612 2.93 30.76 11.20
C SER A 612 3.93 30.27 10.14
N PRO A 613 3.91 30.80 8.90
CA PRO A 613 4.90 30.45 7.88
C PRO A 613 6.34 30.81 8.28
N ASP A 614 6.52 31.82 9.13
CA ASP A 614 7.82 32.27 9.62
C ASP A 614 8.36 31.43 10.79
N ASP A 615 7.51 30.59 11.40
CA ASP A 615 7.87 29.74 12.53
C ASP A 615 8.17 28.31 12.09
N ALA A 616 9.35 28.13 11.50
CA ALA A 616 9.82 26.83 11.04
C ALA A 616 9.92 25.80 12.18
N SER A 617 10.25 26.25 13.40
CA SER A 617 10.36 25.38 14.58
C SER A 617 9.00 24.84 15.03
N ALA A 618 7.95 25.68 15.00
CA ALA A 618 6.59 25.22 15.29
C ALA A 618 6.09 24.22 14.23
N LEU A 619 6.42 24.42 12.95
CA LEU A 619 6.07 23.44 11.91
C LEU A 619 6.77 22.11 12.14
N ASP A 620 8.08 22.14 12.40
CA ASP A 620 8.89 20.95 12.68
C ASP A 620 8.35 20.16 13.89
N ALA A 621 8.09 20.85 15.00
CA ALA A 621 7.53 20.25 16.22
C ALA A 621 6.11 19.69 16.02
N THR A 622 5.27 20.37 15.24
CA THR A 622 3.87 19.95 15.02
C THR A 622 3.76 18.81 14.03
N LEU A 623 4.58 18.80 12.97
CA LEU A 623 4.42 17.87 11.86
C LEU A 623 5.45 16.74 11.84
N LEU A 624 6.73 17.03 12.10
CA LEU A 624 7.84 16.15 11.74
C LEU A 624 8.41 15.42 12.96
N ALA A 625 8.65 16.14 14.05
CA ALA A 625 9.37 15.68 15.24
C ALA A 625 8.49 14.83 16.21
N HIS A 626 8.01 13.69 15.71
CA HIS A 626 7.22 12.72 16.48
C HIS A 626 8.02 11.46 16.80
N ASP A 627 7.95 10.97 18.04
CA ASP A 627 8.50 9.65 18.34
C ASP A 627 7.63 8.56 17.71
N ALA A 628 8.26 7.64 17.00
CA ALA A 628 7.56 6.52 16.38
C ALA A 628 8.39 5.24 16.40
N ARG A 629 7.68 4.10 16.38
CA ARG A 629 8.25 2.79 16.07
C ARG A 629 7.83 2.39 14.66
N LEU A 630 8.83 2.18 13.81
CA LEU A 630 8.63 1.74 12.43
C LEU A 630 8.79 0.23 12.36
N HIS A 631 7.73 -0.48 11.99
CA HIS A 631 7.80 -1.88 11.61
C HIS A 631 7.81 -1.96 10.09
N VAL A 632 8.92 -2.46 9.55
CA VAL A 632 9.11 -2.54 8.11
C VAL A 632 9.28 -4.00 7.73
N THR A 633 8.48 -4.45 6.76
CA THR A 633 8.52 -5.81 6.19
C THR A 633 8.65 -5.74 4.67
N GLU A 634 8.56 -6.87 3.96
CA GLU A 634 8.55 -6.81 2.50
C GLU A 634 7.22 -6.21 1.99
N GLY A 635 6.08 -6.53 2.58
CA GLY A 635 4.77 -5.99 2.17
C GLY A 635 4.35 -4.68 2.81
N HIS A 636 4.94 -4.28 3.95
CA HIS A 636 4.38 -3.23 4.81
C HIS A 636 5.39 -2.26 5.40
N VAL A 637 4.87 -1.08 5.73
CA VAL A 637 5.45 -0.05 6.58
C VAL A 637 4.36 0.35 7.58
N ASP A 638 4.47 -0.13 8.81
CA ASP A 638 3.58 0.25 9.91
C ASP A 638 4.29 1.31 10.77
N VAL A 639 3.68 2.49 10.87
CA VAL A 639 4.18 3.62 11.66
C VAL A 639 3.37 3.69 12.95
N VAL A 640 3.95 3.24 14.06
CA VAL A 640 3.31 3.26 15.37
C VAL A 640 3.72 4.52 16.12
N LEU A 641 2.79 5.45 16.26
CA LEU A 641 2.93 6.75 16.93
C LEU A 641 2.34 6.68 18.33
N PHE A 642 2.88 7.47 19.25
CA PHE A 642 2.35 7.59 20.60
C PHE A 642 1.15 8.54 20.61
N LEU A 643 -0.02 8.06 21.01
CA LEU A 643 -1.27 8.83 20.99
C LEU A 643 -1.16 10.12 21.81
N ALA A 644 -0.44 10.08 22.93
CA ALA A 644 -0.21 11.22 23.80
C ALA A 644 0.61 12.36 23.14
N GLN A 645 1.33 12.07 22.06
CA GLN A 645 2.18 13.03 21.37
C GLN A 645 1.55 13.58 20.08
N LEU A 646 0.42 13.02 19.63
CA LEU A 646 -0.15 13.40 18.34
C LEU A 646 -0.86 14.76 18.42
N PRO A 647 -0.41 15.79 17.67
CA PRO A 647 -1.09 17.09 17.68
C PRO A 647 -2.43 17.00 16.95
N LEU A 648 -3.49 17.50 17.58
CA LEU A 648 -4.84 17.52 16.99
C LEU A 648 -4.86 18.22 15.62
N ALA A 649 -3.96 19.18 15.39
CA ALA A 649 -3.78 19.86 14.10
C ALA A 649 -3.50 18.88 12.94
N VAL A 650 -2.67 17.85 13.16
CA VAL A 650 -2.34 16.84 12.13
C VAL A 650 -3.60 16.04 11.74
N ARG A 651 -4.41 15.67 12.74
CA ARG A 651 -5.68 14.95 12.54
C ARG A 651 -6.71 15.80 11.81
N ILE A 652 -6.87 17.07 12.19
CA ILE A 652 -7.78 18.01 11.53
C ILE A 652 -7.36 18.24 10.08
N ALA A 653 -6.06 18.35 9.82
CA ALA A 653 -5.50 18.47 8.48
C ALA A 653 -5.63 17.18 7.65
N GLY A 654 -6.00 16.06 8.27
CA GLY A 654 -6.13 14.75 7.61
C GLY A 654 -4.80 14.16 7.15
N LEU A 655 -3.67 14.63 7.69
CA LEU A 655 -2.33 14.20 7.31
C LEU A 655 -1.94 12.83 7.87
N ASP A 656 -2.67 12.35 8.88
CA ASP A 656 -2.46 11.05 9.53
C ASP A 656 -3.49 10.00 9.11
N ARG A 657 -4.20 10.23 7.99
CA ARG A 657 -5.10 9.24 7.40
C ARG A 657 -4.34 7.99 6.99
N ASP A 658 -4.94 6.84 7.27
CA ASP A 658 -4.44 5.56 6.80
C ASP A 658 -4.48 5.50 5.27
N ILE A 659 -3.30 5.33 4.69
CA ILE A 659 -3.10 5.29 3.23
C ILE A 659 -3.46 3.91 2.68
N GLY A 660 -3.12 2.86 3.43
CA GLY A 660 -3.31 1.49 2.97
C GLY A 660 -2.32 1.15 1.86
N TRP A 661 -2.80 0.66 0.73
CA TRP A 661 -1.94 0.21 -0.38
C TRP A 661 -1.39 1.39 -1.20
N LEU A 662 -0.07 1.38 -1.43
CA LEU A 662 0.66 2.31 -2.31
C LEU A 662 1.07 1.55 -3.58
N PRO A 663 0.33 1.70 -4.69
CA PRO A 663 0.62 0.98 -5.93
C PRO A 663 2.02 1.26 -6.45
N SER A 664 2.47 2.51 -6.41
CA SER A 664 3.78 2.97 -6.90
C SER A 664 4.95 2.28 -6.22
N GLU A 665 4.82 1.96 -4.93
CA GLU A 665 5.89 1.40 -4.11
C GLU A 665 5.70 -0.12 -3.84
N GLY A 666 4.54 -0.66 -4.18
CA GLY A 666 4.22 -2.08 -3.97
C GLY A 666 4.21 -2.46 -2.48
N ARG A 667 3.71 -1.58 -1.63
CA ARG A 667 3.69 -1.73 -0.16
C ARG A 667 2.44 -1.13 0.45
N HIS A 668 2.09 -1.61 1.63
CA HIS A 668 1.14 -0.92 2.51
C HIS A 668 1.86 0.08 3.42
N LEU A 669 1.26 1.25 3.64
CA LEU A 669 1.62 2.20 4.68
C LEU A 669 0.41 2.42 5.59
N THR A 670 0.58 2.21 6.90
CA THR A 670 -0.51 2.32 7.88
C THR A 670 -0.01 3.02 9.14
N PHE A 671 -0.84 3.92 9.68
CA PHE A 671 -0.56 4.62 10.93
C PHE A 671 -1.31 3.95 12.08
N HIS A 672 -0.58 3.67 13.15
CA HIS A 672 -1.13 3.09 14.37
C HIS A 672 -0.88 4.06 15.51
N PHE A 673 -1.85 4.20 16.41
CA PHE A 673 -1.75 5.11 17.55
C PHE A 673 -1.92 4.30 18.83
N GLU A 674 -0.86 4.24 19.63
CA GLU A 674 -0.78 3.48 20.89
C GLU A 674 -0.60 4.39 22.11
#